data_AF-A0A5E4HWY2-F1
#
_entry.id   AF-A0A5E4HWY2-F1
#
_cell.length_a   1.000
_cell.length_b   1.000
_cell.length_c   1.000
_cell.angle_alpha   90.00
_cell.angle_beta   90.00
_cell.angle_gamma   90.00
#
_symmetry.space_group_name_H-M   'P 1'
#
loop_
_entity.id
_entity.type
_entity.pdbx_description
1 polymer ?
#
loop_
_entity_poly.entity_id
_entity_poly.type
_entity_poly.pdbx_seq_one_letter_code
_entity_poly.pdbx_strand_id
1 'polypeptide(L)'
;MASPTDPLEQLRVTKNAYFFNLRRKYTPVAHYIIKKSHGLNPLAAYLGATAKPKLPPRGGAARQKAEAEAGAGGPSFLSAILKTMAVFFIIIMLAGAGLILWVNANTPRVEPVPPVPTSGFIGGLEVRPLILDMLTAGTRSQIQAQPYAQFDYAARNLSGFWVDARLYSSAPSRQVFILQYPRIGDSTWPQFRTGLEENLRARGWPLSDIRIEDLRDMPGGSTLIIPTGFLPQAMLDGSGRAPSPVELASRGVSVIYIGQPMDRLLDSGGRPVSAPPGAVSGLGLNFDDSSRPASVAPWRMGAPLYTVSSKRYGLGSYYGSVSGLAVGKGFLLFVPQTLEGGWPQDGAAAAQDIATLVAEEPYRPVLSGAQWAPAASPPGSGRASLFFDPAIAPQGGILRLRFYLNDTGSRAEQLVVDWPIKKESSGDLFLDGSSILVPKYLGGGDKYVELDPNDAEGKATTLYLELEQDGQTYGRAPVGSGPVYTNIPTTTTFSADAPTGAYVLRLVDNYNRIYAATRVWVPQLDVLGPDAAAVWRARGLNYGTSYAFATGQFRFLFTSDGQPRPVPAVNVTLQGPTPSMNGAAQSFGGQDNIAYAFKRDFVRGNYTFLFDFGHDYSRSVTLYYYVRPQLWERGDVVGLGAVAAIIFALGFYVSKVRTDKLLYSLDIPDFPPQSVLKVKLTPRQVLGLFEQINRDYAWERMPLKAEELRNGFRKVNSGGKPVMIGDYNLQRILDTLHERKLVVEELGYWMPTNWLRESGNETKGGAEGAAAAPPTARRLAMFRSLRDLFVTHAVRFSKLRALPSCDVKAIIGSAEYYLHLYEGDQEIIVRALSSADAGSTWIVFKDADEREDFESSLHSAAAAPLALKLQIANRRVRLITLDELPGLLKSLKVR
;
A
#
# COMPACT_ATOMS: atom_id res chain seq x y z
N MET A 1 63.17 -13.96 14.92
CA MET A 1 61.94 -13.41 14.30
C MET A 1 61.10 -12.80 15.40
N ALA A 2 60.91 -11.49 15.35
CA ALA A 2 60.28 -10.72 16.42
C ALA A 2 58.78 -11.05 16.53
N SER A 3 58.32 -11.27 17.76
CA SER A 3 56.91 -11.43 18.09
C SER A 3 56.12 -10.21 17.59
N PRO A 4 55.02 -10.37 16.83
CA PRO A 4 54.18 -9.25 16.45
C PRO A 4 53.55 -8.66 17.72
N THR A 5 53.93 -7.42 18.03
CA THR A 5 53.42 -6.65 19.16
C THR A 5 51.91 -6.48 19.03
N ASP A 6 51.19 -6.91 20.07
CA ASP A 6 49.72 -6.91 20.14
C ASP A 6 49.18 -5.45 20.11
N PRO A 7 48.42 -5.03 19.08
CA PRO A 7 47.95 -3.65 18.95
C PRO A 7 46.94 -3.21 20.03
N LEU A 8 46.49 -4.12 20.90
CA LEU A 8 45.71 -3.80 22.11
C LEU A 8 46.55 -3.24 23.25
N GLU A 9 47.87 -3.47 23.26
CA GLU A 9 48.75 -2.83 24.24
C GLU A 9 48.79 -1.30 24.09
N GLN A 10 48.15 -0.75 23.04
CA GLN A 10 48.20 0.66 22.68
C GLN A 10 46.84 1.40 22.69
N LEU A 11 45.75 0.78 23.15
CA LEU A 11 44.47 1.48 23.31
C LEU A 11 44.47 2.37 24.57
N ARG A 12 44.48 3.69 24.35
CA ARG A 12 44.63 4.72 25.38
C ARG A 12 43.29 5.41 25.62
N VAL A 13 42.74 5.26 26.81
CA VAL A 13 41.55 6.00 27.27
C VAL A 13 42.00 7.20 28.12
N THR A 14 41.63 8.41 27.70
CA THR A 14 41.87 9.67 28.43
C THR A 14 40.69 10.03 29.32
N LYS A 15 40.98 10.47 30.56
CA LYS A 15 40.00 10.95 31.54
C LYS A 15 40.45 12.31 32.06
N ASN A 16 39.56 13.30 32.05
CA ASN A 16 39.78 14.59 32.70
C ASN A 16 38.93 14.67 33.96
N ALA A 17 39.54 14.98 35.11
CA ALA A 17 38.84 15.26 36.36
C ALA A 17 39.54 16.41 37.09
N TYR A 18 38.77 17.38 37.57
CA TYR A 18 39.25 18.58 38.24
C TYR A 18 39.01 18.48 39.74
N PHE A 19 40.02 18.83 40.54
CA PHE A 19 39.87 19.07 41.97
C PHE A 19 40.33 20.49 42.27
N PHE A 20 39.40 21.34 42.69
CA PHE A 20 39.72 22.68 43.17
C PHE A 20 39.72 22.66 44.69
N ASN A 21 40.84 23.02 45.31
CA ASN A 21 40.93 23.23 46.74
C ASN A 21 41.19 24.72 46.98
N LEU A 22 40.12 25.50 47.11
CA LEU A 22 40.19 26.96 47.30
C LEU A 22 39.78 27.31 48.74
N ARG A 23 40.77 27.36 49.64
CA ARG A 23 40.69 28.14 50.89
C ARG A 23 41.43 29.45 50.70
N ARG A 24 40.76 30.50 50.21
CA ARG A 24 41.18 31.89 50.45
C ARG A 24 39.98 32.79 50.66
N LYS A 25 40.03 33.55 51.76
CA LYS A 25 39.08 34.60 52.15
C LYS A 25 39.18 35.75 51.16
N TYR A 26 38.07 36.15 50.57
CA TYR A 26 37.94 37.40 49.84
C TYR A 26 37.51 38.49 50.82
N THR A 27 38.37 39.49 51.04
CA THR A 27 37.99 40.79 51.59
C THR A 27 37.86 41.78 50.44
N PRO A 28 36.76 42.55 50.36
CA PRO A 28 36.57 43.50 49.28
C PRO A 28 37.51 44.70 49.46
N VAL A 29 38.33 44.98 48.45
CA VAL A 29 39.08 46.25 48.37
C VAL A 29 38.34 47.14 47.38
N ALA A 30 37.81 48.25 47.90
CA ALA A 30 37.24 49.32 47.09
C ALA A 30 38.36 50.14 46.42
N HIS A 31 38.14 50.44 45.14
CA HIS A 31 38.89 51.36 44.27
C HIS A 31 40.25 50.90 43.70
N TYR A 32 40.23 50.59 42.40
CA TYR A 32 41.34 50.95 41.50
C TYR A 32 40.79 51.62 40.25
N ILE A 33 41.11 52.92 40.11
CA ILE A 33 40.94 53.71 38.90
C ILE A 33 42.13 53.38 37.98
N ILE A 34 41.88 52.80 36.81
CA ILE A 34 42.89 52.64 35.77
C ILE A 34 42.75 53.78 34.76
N LYS A 35 43.78 54.64 34.72
CA LYS A 35 43.95 55.74 33.77
C LYS A 35 44.07 55.18 32.34
N LYS A 36 43.25 55.72 31.41
CA LYS A 36 43.42 55.49 29.97
C LYS A 36 44.73 56.12 29.51
N SER A 37 45.64 55.32 28.94
CA SER A 37 46.73 55.83 28.11
C SER A 37 46.19 56.09 26.71
N HIS A 38 46.44 57.29 26.19
CA HIS A 38 46.17 57.65 24.81
C HIS A 38 47.14 56.87 23.89
N GLY A 39 46.64 55.80 23.27
CA GLY A 39 47.30 55.11 22.18
C GLY A 39 46.58 55.42 20.87
N LEU A 40 47.29 56.08 19.96
CA LEU A 40 46.83 56.56 18.66
C LEU A 40 46.23 55.45 17.77
N ASN A 41 45.11 55.81 17.16
CA ASN A 41 44.28 54.99 16.28
C ASN A 41 44.99 54.79 14.91
N PRO A 42 45.47 53.57 14.56
CA PRO A 42 46.20 53.35 13.30
C PRO A 42 45.31 53.43 12.05
N LEU A 43 43.99 53.54 12.20
CA LEU A 43 43.04 53.72 11.09
C LEU A 43 42.87 55.18 10.65
N ALA A 44 43.15 56.15 11.54
CA ALA A 44 43.11 57.58 11.21
C ALA A 44 44.31 58.02 10.35
N ALA A 45 45.40 57.24 10.37
CA ALA A 45 46.59 57.47 9.53
C ALA A 45 46.44 56.93 8.09
N TYR A 46 45.47 56.04 7.82
CA TYR A 46 45.30 55.42 6.51
C TYR A 46 44.14 56.02 5.68
N LEU A 47 43.19 56.71 6.32
CA LEU A 47 42.04 57.36 5.66
C LEU A 47 42.16 58.90 5.59
N GLY A 48 43.29 59.46 6.02
CA GLY A 48 43.55 60.91 6.02
C GLY A 48 44.24 61.46 4.76
N ALA A 49 44.44 60.64 3.72
CA ALA A 49 45.11 61.04 2.48
C ALA A 49 44.16 61.01 1.28
N THR A 50 43.10 61.83 1.33
CA THR A 50 42.48 62.48 0.16
C THR A 50 41.35 63.39 0.66
N ALA A 51 41.31 64.62 0.14
CA ALA A 51 40.33 65.68 0.39
C ALA A 51 40.46 66.49 1.71
N LYS A 52 41.28 67.54 1.63
CA LYS A 52 40.95 68.88 2.18
C LYS A 52 40.45 69.73 1.01
N PRO A 53 39.49 70.68 1.17
CA PRO A 53 39.82 71.86 1.98
C PRO A 53 38.67 72.66 2.65
N LYS A 54 39.15 73.60 3.50
CA LYS A 54 38.63 74.93 3.87
C LYS A 54 37.48 75.05 4.88
N LEU A 55 37.91 75.33 6.12
CA LEU A 55 37.21 76.18 7.09
C LEU A 55 37.00 77.61 6.55
N PRO A 56 36.03 78.33 7.13
CA PRO A 56 36.38 79.58 7.79
C PRO A 56 35.89 79.64 9.26
N PRO A 57 36.46 80.55 10.06
CA PRO A 57 36.39 80.55 11.52
C PRO A 57 35.35 81.57 12.04
N ARG A 58 34.90 81.42 13.29
CA ARG A 58 34.99 82.50 14.30
C ARG A 58 34.45 82.09 15.66
N GLY A 59 35.03 82.75 16.67
CA GLY A 59 34.80 82.60 18.10
C GLY A 59 33.34 82.78 18.52
N GLY A 60 33.00 82.55 19.77
CA GLY A 60 33.84 82.42 20.95
C GLY A 60 32.96 82.58 22.19
N ALA A 61 33.65 82.46 23.32
CA ALA A 61 33.26 82.93 24.66
C ALA A 61 32.30 82.06 25.49
N ALA A 62 32.60 82.16 26.80
CA ALA A 62 31.78 81.83 27.95
C ALA A 62 31.72 80.36 28.41
N ARG A 63 32.84 79.95 29.02
CA ARG A 63 32.82 79.27 30.32
C ARG A 63 31.82 79.99 31.25
N GLN A 64 30.82 79.27 31.75
CA GLN A 64 30.53 79.08 33.18
C GLN A 64 29.10 78.58 33.35
N LYS A 65 28.94 77.26 33.39
CA LYS A 65 28.12 76.60 34.40
C LYS A 65 28.62 75.18 34.58
N ALA A 66 29.46 75.03 35.58
CA ALA A 66 29.72 73.76 36.20
C ALA A 66 28.43 73.29 36.91
N GLU A 67 28.29 71.97 37.01
CA GLU A 67 27.45 71.26 37.98
C GLU A 67 25.93 71.31 37.77
N ALA A 68 25.47 70.61 36.74
CA ALA A 68 24.31 69.70 36.79
C ALA A 68 24.24 68.92 35.47
N GLU A 69 24.63 67.65 35.48
CA GLU A 69 24.37 66.57 34.49
C GLU A 69 25.57 65.63 34.36
N ALA A 70 25.95 65.00 35.49
CA ALA A 70 26.68 63.75 35.46
C ALA A 70 25.65 62.61 35.44
N GLY A 71 25.30 62.10 34.25
CA GLY A 71 24.39 60.96 34.16
C GLY A 71 23.74 60.67 32.81
N ALA A 72 24.46 60.69 31.70
CA ALA A 72 23.97 60.06 30.46
C ALA A 72 25.15 59.61 29.59
N GLY A 73 25.53 58.33 29.70
CA GLY A 73 26.40 57.71 28.72
C GLY A 73 25.67 57.64 27.38
N GLY A 74 26.07 58.49 26.43
CA GLY A 74 25.54 58.45 25.07
C GLY A 74 25.71 57.05 24.45
N PRO A 75 24.74 56.57 23.65
CA PRO A 75 24.79 55.25 23.05
C PRO A 75 26.08 55.09 22.25
N SER A 76 26.86 54.06 22.57
CA SER A 76 28.08 53.76 21.83
C SER A 76 27.74 53.62 20.34
N PHE A 77 28.61 54.14 19.47
CA PHE A 77 28.53 54.03 18.00
C PHE A 77 28.23 52.59 17.52
N LEU A 78 28.67 51.60 18.30
CA LEU A 78 28.37 50.17 18.14
C LEU A 78 26.87 49.82 18.28
N SER A 79 26.16 50.43 19.22
CA SER A 79 24.71 50.24 19.38
C SER A 79 23.92 50.81 18.20
N ALA A 80 24.43 51.87 17.55
CA ALA A 80 23.80 52.46 16.36
C ALA A 80 23.95 51.54 15.14
N ILE A 81 25.12 50.91 14.95
CA ILE A 81 25.39 49.94 13.86
C ILE A 81 24.58 48.65 14.04
N LEU A 82 24.52 48.11 15.27
CA LEU A 82 23.71 46.93 15.58
C LEU A 82 22.22 47.18 15.37
N LYS A 83 21.73 48.37 15.75
CA LYS A 83 20.35 48.77 15.48
C LYS A 83 20.08 48.91 13.99
N THR A 84 21.00 49.47 13.20
CA THR A 84 20.82 49.56 11.74
C THR A 84 20.85 48.20 11.06
N MET A 85 21.72 47.27 11.46
CA MET A 85 21.71 45.91 10.93
C MET A 85 20.46 45.12 11.33
N ALA A 86 19.99 45.26 12.57
CA ALA A 86 18.75 44.64 13.03
C ALA A 86 17.55 45.18 12.24
N VAL A 87 17.50 46.49 12.01
CA VAL A 87 16.47 47.13 11.18
C VAL A 87 16.54 46.65 9.73
N PHE A 88 17.73 46.53 9.14
CA PHE A 88 17.87 46.01 7.77
C PHE A 88 17.41 44.55 7.64
N PHE A 89 17.71 43.70 8.63
CA PHE A 89 17.25 42.31 8.66
C PHE A 89 15.73 42.21 8.82
N ILE A 90 15.14 43.08 9.65
CA ILE A 90 13.68 43.18 9.81
C ILE A 90 13.03 43.66 8.49
N ILE A 91 13.64 44.61 7.78
CA ILE A 91 13.13 45.08 6.47
C ILE A 91 13.13 43.94 5.44
N ILE A 92 14.18 43.11 5.39
CA ILE A 92 14.23 41.95 4.50
C ILE A 92 13.16 40.92 4.87
N MET A 93 12.96 40.63 6.15
CA MET A 93 11.88 39.74 6.60
C MET A 93 10.50 40.30 6.25
N LEU A 94 10.27 41.60 6.45
CA LEU A 94 9.01 42.26 6.11
C LEU A 94 8.77 42.28 4.60
N ALA A 95 9.81 42.48 3.79
CA ALA A 95 9.71 42.39 2.34
C ALA A 95 9.38 40.96 1.87
N GLY A 96 10.01 39.94 2.47
CA GLY A 96 9.71 38.53 2.19
C GLY A 96 8.30 38.13 2.60
N ALA A 97 7.86 38.53 3.80
CA ALA A 97 6.50 38.31 4.28
C ALA A 97 5.46 39.07 3.41
N GLY A 98 5.79 40.30 3.01
CA GLY A 98 4.97 41.11 2.10
C GLY A 98 4.83 40.45 0.72
N LEU A 99 5.89 39.86 0.18
CA LEU A 99 5.84 39.10 -1.08
C LEU A 99 4.92 37.88 -0.97
N ILE A 100 5.01 37.11 0.13
CA ILE A 100 4.15 35.94 0.37
C ILE A 100 2.68 36.35 0.50
N LEU A 101 2.40 37.43 1.24
CA LEU A 101 1.06 37.96 1.37
C LEU A 101 0.52 38.51 0.04
N TRP A 102 1.36 39.16 -0.76
CA TRP A 102 0.97 39.66 -2.08
C TRP A 102 0.68 38.52 -3.08
N VAL A 103 1.45 37.43 -3.04
CA VAL A 103 1.16 36.22 -3.84
C VAL A 103 -0.16 35.58 -3.41
N ASN A 104 -0.41 35.41 -2.11
CA ASN A 104 -1.65 34.83 -1.59
C ASN A 104 -2.88 35.73 -1.75
N ALA A 105 -2.70 37.06 -1.77
CA ALA A 105 -3.78 38.02 -1.97
C ALA A 105 -4.19 38.14 -3.44
N ASN A 106 -3.24 37.96 -4.37
CA ASN A 106 -3.48 38.05 -5.80
C ASN A 106 -3.75 36.71 -6.50
N THR A 107 -3.67 35.58 -5.78
CA THR A 107 -4.28 34.34 -6.26
C THR A 107 -5.80 34.52 -6.26
N PRO A 108 -6.47 34.56 -7.42
CA PRO A 108 -7.91 34.77 -7.49
C PRO A 108 -8.62 33.70 -6.67
N ARG A 109 -9.35 34.12 -5.63
CA ARG A 109 -10.25 33.24 -4.89
C ARG A 109 -11.41 32.90 -5.80
N VAL A 110 -11.49 31.64 -6.21
CA VAL A 110 -12.66 31.11 -6.92
C VAL A 110 -13.81 31.13 -5.91
N GLU A 111 -14.72 32.09 -6.04
CA GLU A 111 -15.97 32.09 -5.28
C GLU A 111 -16.74 30.81 -5.61
N PRO A 112 -17.25 30.06 -4.61
CA PRO A 112 -18.11 28.92 -4.86
C PRO A 112 -19.41 29.41 -5.50
N VAL A 113 -19.54 29.16 -6.81
CA VAL A 113 -20.76 29.42 -7.56
C VAL A 113 -21.91 28.64 -6.89
N PRO A 114 -23.07 29.28 -6.61
CA PRO A 114 -24.22 28.59 -6.03
C PRO A 114 -24.62 27.40 -6.90
N PRO A 115 -25.00 26.24 -6.32
CA PRO A 115 -25.33 25.05 -7.09
C PRO A 115 -26.52 25.35 -8.00
N VAL A 116 -26.25 25.40 -9.31
CA VAL A 116 -27.27 25.44 -10.35
C VAL A 116 -28.17 24.21 -10.16
N PRO A 117 -29.51 24.33 -10.25
CA PRO A 117 -30.41 23.18 -10.16
C PRO A 117 -29.93 22.08 -11.09
N THR A 118 -29.58 20.93 -10.50
CA THR A 118 -29.03 19.80 -11.22
C THR A 118 -30.09 19.28 -12.19
N SER A 119 -29.84 19.43 -13.48
CA SER A 119 -30.60 18.67 -14.48
C SER A 119 -30.47 17.17 -14.17
N GLY A 120 -31.44 16.36 -14.56
CA GLY A 120 -31.34 14.90 -14.43
C GLY A 120 -30.17 14.34 -15.26
N PHE A 121 -29.77 13.10 -15.01
CA PHE A 121 -28.79 12.39 -15.85
C PHE A 121 -29.26 12.45 -17.33
N ILE A 122 -28.39 12.94 -18.22
CA ILE A 122 -28.72 13.12 -19.66
C ILE A 122 -28.05 12.08 -20.56
N GLY A 123 -27.27 11.18 -19.96
CA GLY A 123 -26.61 10.09 -20.64
C GLY A 123 -27.60 9.01 -21.07
N GLY A 124 -27.21 8.20 -22.05
CA GLY A 124 -27.95 7.02 -22.45
C GLY A 124 -27.01 5.93 -22.94
N LEU A 125 -27.27 4.69 -22.53
CA LEU A 125 -26.57 3.51 -23.02
C LEU A 125 -27.61 2.47 -23.46
N GLU A 126 -27.58 2.11 -24.73
CA GLU A 126 -28.31 0.97 -25.28
C GLU A 126 -27.33 -0.20 -25.40
N VAL A 127 -27.73 -1.39 -24.94
CA VAL A 127 -26.89 -2.59 -24.98
C VAL A 127 -27.70 -3.73 -25.57
N ARG A 128 -27.15 -4.40 -26.58
CA ARG A 128 -27.76 -5.56 -27.24
C ARG A 128 -26.83 -6.77 -27.16
N PRO A 129 -27.23 -7.86 -26.47
CA PRO A 129 -26.43 -9.08 -26.45
C PRO A 129 -26.37 -9.69 -27.85
N LEU A 130 -25.19 -10.11 -28.27
CA LEU A 130 -24.98 -10.86 -29.50
C LEU A 130 -24.75 -12.33 -29.20
N ILE A 131 -23.82 -12.61 -28.28
CA ILE A 131 -23.39 -13.96 -27.94
C ILE A 131 -23.27 -14.07 -26.43
N LEU A 132 -23.88 -15.11 -25.86
CA LEU A 132 -23.83 -15.44 -24.44
C LEU A 132 -23.57 -16.94 -24.33
N ASP A 133 -22.32 -17.32 -24.14
CA ASP A 133 -21.90 -18.72 -24.21
C ASP A 133 -20.93 -19.10 -23.08
N MET A 134 -20.76 -20.40 -22.85
CA MET A 134 -19.78 -20.96 -21.92
C MET A 134 -18.69 -21.65 -22.74
N LEU A 135 -17.50 -21.04 -22.79
CA LEU A 135 -16.34 -21.60 -23.48
C LEU A 135 -15.72 -22.73 -22.65
N THR A 136 -15.12 -23.70 -23.31
CA THR A 136 -14.24 -24.68 -22.66
C THR A 136 -12.96 -23.99 -22.19
N ALA A 137 -12.47 -24.36 -21.01
CA ALA A 137 -11.19 -23.94 -20.47
C ALA A 137 -10.50 -25.11 -19.75
N GLY A 138 -9.18 -24.99 -19.55
CA GLY A 138 -8.38 -26.00 -18.86
C GLY A 138 -7.83 -27.09 -19.79
N THR A 139 -7.70 -28.30 -19.25
CA THR A 139 -7.20 -29.47 -20.00
C THR A 139 -8.28 -30.53 -20.08
N ARG A 140 -8.09 -31.54 -20.93
CA ARG A 140 -9.01 -32.69 -21.02
C ARG A 140 -9.24 -33.39 -19.68
N SER A 141 -8.25 -33.38 -18.79
CA SER A 141 -8.35 -33.96 -17.44
C SER A 141 -9.05 -33.05 -16.42
N GLN A 142 -9.13 -31.75 -16.69
CA GLN A 142 -9.66 -30.72 -15.80
C GLN A 142 -10.48 -29.72 -16.61
N ILE A 143 -11.65 -30.17 -17.07
CA ILE A 143 -12.56 -29.35 -17.86
C ILE A 143 -13.16 -28.27 -16.96
N GLN A 144 -12.96 -27.03 -17.35
CA GLN A 144 -13.55 -25.86 -16.73
C GLN A 144 -14.44 -25.15 -17.75
N ALA A 145 -15.41 -24.39 -17.26
CA ALA A 145 -16.26 -23.55 -18.09
C ALA A 145 -15.88 -22.09 -17.87
N GLN A 146 -15.69 -21.36 -18.95
CA GLN A 146 -15.36 -19.94 -18.94
C GLN A 146 -16.51 -19.17 -19.59
N PRO A 147 -17.27 -18.37 -18.82
CA PRO A 147 -18.30 -17.53 -19.39
C PRO A 147 -17.71 -16.57 -20.44
N TYR A 148 -18.48 -16.32 -21.49
CA TYR A 148 -18.16 -15.38 -22.54
C TYR A 148 -19.40 -14.59 -22.93
N ALA A 149 -19.27 -13.28 -22.98
CA ALA A 149 -20.34 -12.40 -23.41
C ALA A 149 -19.85 -11.40 -24.45
N GLN A 150 -20.61 -11.26 -25.53
CA GLN A 150 -20.40 -10.26 -26.55
C GLN A 150 -21.67 -9.44 -26.72
N PHE A 151 -21.53 -8.13 -26.77
CA PHE A 151 -22.66 -7.23 -26.96
C PHE A 151 -22.28 -6.01 -27.78
N ASP A 152 -23.25 -5.52 -28.55
CA ASP A 152 -23.19 -4.20 -29.17
C ASP A 152 -23.67 -3.16 -28.16
N TYR A 153 -23.08 -1.98 -28.20
CA TYR A 153 -23.50 -0.85 -27.39
C TYR A 153 -23.63 0.42 -28.23
N ALA A 154 -24.54 1.30 -27.83
CA ALA A 154 -24.66 2.66 -28.35
C ALA A 154 -24.76 3.66 -27.18
N ALA A 155 -23.77 4.55 -27.08
CA ALA A 155 -23.62 5.54 -26.02
C ALA A 155 -23.99 6.95 -26.52
N ARG A 156 -24.75 7.71 -25.72
CA ARG A 156 -25.15 9.09 -26.00
C ARG A 156 -24.89 9.97 -24.78
N ASN A 157 -24.28 11.14 -24.97
CA ASN A 157 -23.95 12.10 -23.91
C ASN A 157 -23.18 11.50 -22.72
N LEU A 158 -22.37 10.46 -22.94
CA LEU A 158 -21.50 9.87 -21.92
C LEU A 158 -20.07 10.41 -22.07
N SER A 159 -19.48 10.85 -20.96
CA SER A 159 -18.05 11.15 -20.87
C SER A 159 -17.22 9.88 -20.72
N GLY A 160 -17.81 8.82 -20.18
CA GLY A 160 -17.23 7.49 -20.07
C GLY A 160 -18.21 6.50 -19.46
N PHE A 161 -17.95 5.21 -19.65
CA PHE A 161 -18.61 4.17 -18.88
C PHE A 161 -17.68 2.98 -18.69
N TRP A 162 -17.95 2.14 -17.71
CA TRP A 162 -17.28 0.84 -17.56
C TRP A 162 -18.26 -0.22 -17.10
N VAL A 163 -17.91 -1.48 -17.30
CA VAL A 163 -18.78 -2.64 -17.12
C VAL A 163 -18.17 -3.55 -16.05
N ASP A 164 -18.91 -3.83 -14.99
CA ASP A 164 -18.65 -4.90 -14.02
C ASP A 164 -19.57 -6.06 -14.33
N ALA A 165 -18.99 -7.19 -14.69
CA ALA A 165 -19.72 -8.36 -15.12
C ALA A 165 -19.51 -9.49 -14.12
N ARG A 166 -20.60 -10.11 -13.66
CA ARG A 166 -20.56 -11.17 -12.64
C ARG A 166 -21.45 -12.33 -13.03
N LEU A 167 -20.92 -13.54 -12.92
CA LEU A 167 -21.69 -14.77 -13.10
C LEU A 167 -22.24 -15.26 -11.75
N TYR A 168 -23.53 -15.58 -11.73
CA TYR A 168 -24.20 -16.20 -10.59
C TYR A 168 -24.79 -17.56 -10.97
N SER A 169 -24.93 -18.45 -9.99
CA SER A 169 -25.50 -19.79 -10.18
C SER A 169 -27.02 -19.79 -10.42
N SER A 170 -27.72 -18.71 -10.08
CA SER A 170 -29.18 -18.61 -10.21
C SER A 170 -29.63 -17.19 -10.59
N ALA A 171 -30.91 -17.03 -10.92
CA ALA A 171 -31.50 -15.71 -11.13
C ALA A 171 -31.59 -14.92 -9.82
N PRO A 172 -31.48 -13.59 -9.90
CA PRO A 172 -31.76 -12.73 -8.75
C PRO A 172 -33.23 -12.79 -8.36
N SER A 173 -33.48 -12.48 -7.11
CA SER A 173 -34.81 -12.54 -6.52
C SER A 173 -35.68 -11.39 -7.06
N ARG A 174 -36.52 -11.66 -8.06
CA ARG A 174 -37.41 -10.64 -8.65
C ARG A 174 -38.69 -10.41 -7.85
N GLN A 175 -39.04 -11.36 -6.98
CA GLN A 175 -40.21 -11.25 -6.10
C GLN A 175 -39.76 -10.71 -4.74
N VAL A 176 -40.18 -9.49 -4.43
CA VAL A 176 -39.85 -8.84 -3.17
C VAL A 176 -41.13 -8.73 -2.35
N PHE A 177 -41.09 -9.29 -1.15
CA PHE A 177 -42.18 -9.24 -0.19
C PHE A 177 -41.79 -8.38 1.00
N ILE A 178 -42.75 -7.64 1.54
CA ILE A 178 -42.60 -6.88 2.77
C ILE A 178 -43.60 -7.38 3.79
N LEU A 179 -43.11 -7.70 4.99
CA LEU A 179 -43.95 -8.27 6.03
C LEU A 179 -44.91 -7.20 6.58
N GLN A 180 -46.22 -7.47 6.50
CA GLN A 180 -47.25 -6.73 7.20
C GLN A 180 -47.36 -7.26 8.64
N TYR A 181 -46.75 -6.54 9.58
CA TYR A 181 -46.81 -6.83 11.00
C TYR A 181 -46.76 -5.51 11.78
N PRO A 182 -47.22 -5.47 13.05
CA PRO A 182 -46.93 -4.34 13.93
C PRO A 182 -45.45 -3.93 13.88
N ARG A 183 -45.17 -2.64 14.10
CA ARG A 183 -43.80 -2.09 14.01
C ARG A 183 -43.56 -1.06 15.08
N ILE A 184 -42.29 -0.87 15.44
CA ILE A 184 -41.85 0.16 16.37
C ILE A 184 -41.18 1.29 15.60
N GLY A 185 -41.61 2.53 15.84
CA GLY A 185 -41.17 3.70 15.09
C GLY A 185 -41.83 3.79 13.72
N ASP A 186 -43.09 4.24 13.70
CA ASP A 186 -43.95 4.28 12.50
C ASP A 186 -43.90 5.64 11.77
N SER A 187 -43.16 6.63 12.26
CA SER A 187 -43.21 7.99 11.71
C SER A 187 -42.62 8.11 10.30
N THR A 188 -41.58 7.33 10.00
CA THR A 188 -40.93 7.29 8.68
C THR A 188 -41.46 6.18 7.77
N TRP A 189 -42.35 5.32 8.27
CA TRP A 189 -42.85 4.15 7.53
C TRP A 189 -43.56 4.50 6.21
N PRO A 190 -44.48 5.50 6.14
CA PRO A 190 -45.15 5.82 4.88
C PRO A 190 -44.17 6.25 3.77
N GLN A 191 -43.14 7.02 4.14
CA GLN A 191 -42.08 7.44 3.22
C GLN A 191 -41.23 6.25 2.77
N PHE A 192 -40.84 5.39 3.72
CA PHE A 192 -40.08 4.18 3.41
C PHE A 192 -40.85 3.25 2.47
N ARG A 193 -42.13 2.96 2.76
CA ARG A 193 -42.93 2.03 1.95
C ARG A 193 -43.16 2.56 0.54
N THR A 194 -43.45 3.85 0.40
CA THR A 194 -43.68 4.49 -0.90
C THR A 194 -42.38 4.55 -1.71
N GLY A 195 -41.30 5.05 -1.09
CA GLY A 195 -40.00 5.12 -1.74
C GLY A 195 -39.46 3.74 -2.13
N LEU A 196 -39.68 2.70 -1.31
CA LEU A 196 -39.20 1.35 -1.62
C LEU A 196 -39.94 0.79 -2.83
N GLU A 197 -41.25 0.97 -2.89
CA GLU A 197 -42.05 0.57 -4.05
C GLU A 197 -41.64 1.32 -5.32
N GLU A 198 -41.43 2.64 -5.25
CA GLU A 198 -40.99 3.44 -6.39
C GLU A 198 -39.60 2.98 -6.89
N ASN A 199 -38.64 2.81 -5.99
CA ASN A 199 -37.28 2.37 -6.33
C ASN A 199 -37.25 0.94 -6.91
N LEU A 200 -38.06 0.02 -6.38
CA LEU A 200 -38.15 -1.35 -6.90
C LEU A 200 -38.94 -1.41 -8.23
N ARG A 201 -40.03 -0.66 -8.35
CA ARG A 201 -40.83 -0.56 -9.57
C ARG A 201 -40.04 0.05 -10.73
N ALA A 202 -39.21 1.07 -10.46
CA ALA A 202 -38.29 1.63 -11.45
C ALA A 202 -37.29 0.59 -12.00
N ARG A 203 -37.03 -0.48 -11.25
CA ARG A 203 -36.19 -1.63 -11.64
C ARG A 203 -36.99 -2.83 -12.16
N GLY A 204 -38.32 -2.69 -12.28
CA GLY A 204 -39.22 -3.74 -12.72
C GLY A 204 -39.51 -4.83 -11.68
N TRP A 205 -39.29 -4.57 -10.39
CA TRP A 205 -39.51 -5.55 -9.32
C TRP A 205 -40.74 -5.17 -8.49
N PRO A 206 -41.81 -5.98 -8.52
CA PRO A 206 -43.00 -5.70 -7.73
C PRO A 206 -42.72 -5.92 -6.24
N LEU A 207 -43.12 -4.94 -5.42
CA LEU A 207 -43.16 -5.08 -3.97
C LEU A 207 -44.56 -5.57 -3.57
N SER A 208 -44.64 -6.78 -3.05
CA SER A 208 -45.89 -7.36 -2.55
C SER A 208 -45.91 -7.37 -1.03
N ASP A 209 -47.08 -7.13 -0.45
CA ASP A 209 -47.25 -7.28 0.98
C ASP A 209 -47.53 -8.75 1.32
N ILE A 210 -46.96 -9.25 2.42
CA ILE A 210 -47.19 -10.63 2.89
C ILE A 210 -47.54 -10.63 4.38
N ARG A 211 -48.49 -11.49 4.79
CA ARG A 211 -48.82 -11.68 6.20
C ARG A 211 -47.94 -12.76 6.82
N ILE A 212 -47.89 -12.78 8.15
CA ILE A 212 -47.00 -13.70 8.87
C ILE A 212 -47.40 -15.18 8.68
N GLU A 213 -48.69 -15.45 8.49
CA GLU A 213 -49.24 -16.79 8.24
C GLU A 213 -48.86 -17.31 6.84
N ASP A 214 -48.75 -16.41 5.87
CA ASP A 214 -48.46 -16.75 4.46
C ASP A 214 -46.97 -17.02 4.21
N LEU A 215 -46.10 -16.73 5.19
CA LEU A 215 -44.65 -16.96 5.07
C LEU A 215 -44.31 -18.43 4.80
N ARG A 216 -45.18 -19.37 5.21
CA ARG A 216 -44.98 -20.80 4.95
C ARG A 216 -45.08 -21.14 3.46
N ASP A 217 -45.86 -20.41 2.68
CA ASP A 217 -46.08 -20.68 1.25
C ASP A 217 -45.16 -19.86 0.34
N MET A 218 -44.25 -19.07 0.93
CA MET A 218 -43.29 -18.26 0.19
C MET A 218 -42.36 -19.12 -0.68
N PRO A 219 -42.27 -18.85 -2.00
CA PRO A 219 -41.42 -19.62 -2.89
C PRO A 219 -39.94 -19.35 -2.61
N GLY A 220 -39.07 -20.34 -2.86
CA GLY A 220 -37.62 -20.10 -2.85
C GLY A 220 -37.21 -19.12 -3.96
N GLY A 221 -36.14 -18.36 -3.75
CA GLY A 221 -35.68 -17.32 -4.68
C GLY A 221 -36.46 -16.01 -4.58
N SER A 222 -37.26 -15.81 -3.53
CA SER A 222 -37.85 -14.52 -3.18
C SER A 222 -37.04 -13.79 -2.10
N THR A 223 -37.26 -12.48 -1.99
CA THR A 223 -36.72 -11.67 -0.90
C THR A 223 -37.83 -11.26 0.06
N LEU A 224 -37.64 -11.48 1.36
CA LEU A 224 -38.54 -11.03 2.42
C LEU A 224 -37.88 -9.88 3.21
N ILE A 225 -38.54 -8.74 3.28
CA ILE A 225 -38.12 -7.59 4.09
C ILE A 225 -38.96 -7.56 5.37
N ILE A 226 -38.30 -7.50 6.52
CA ILE A 226 -38.91 -7.45 7.86
C ILE A 226 -38.53 -6.11 8.52
N PRO A 227 -39.31 -5.03 8.28
CA PRO A 227 -39.02 -3.68 8.77
C PRO A 227 -39.78 -3.36 10.08
N THR A 228 -39.82 -4.32 11.01
CA THR A 228 -40.67 -4.24 12.21
C THR A 228 -39.96 -3.63 13.43
N GLY A 229 -38.64 -3.46 13.36
CA GLY A 229 -37.81 -2.96 14.46
C GLY A 229 -37.43 -4.02 15.50
N PHE A 230 -38.31 -4.99 15.76
CA PHE A 230 -38.04 -6.22 16.51
C PHE A 230 -38.59 -7.41 15.73
N LEU A 231 -37.92 -8.56 15.77
CA LEU A 231 -38.38 -9.75 15.04
C LEU A 231 -39.75 -10.22 15.59
N PRO A 232 -40.74 -10.54 14.73
CA PRO A 232 -42.03 -11.06 15.17
C PRO A 232 -41.88 -12.33 16.02
N GLN A 233 -42.58 -12.37 17.16
CA GLN A 233 -42.52 -13.49 18.10
C GLN A 233 -42.92 -14.82 17.45
N ALA A 234 -43.93 -14.82 16.57
CA ALA A 234 -44.44 -16.02 15.91
C ALA A 234 -43.40 -16.71 15.00
N MET A 235 -42.29 -16.05 14.66
CA MET A 235 -41.19 -16.65 13.90
C MET A 235 -40.18 -17.42 14.79
N LEU A 236 -40.24 -17.27 16.12
CA LEU A 236 -39.29 -17.89 17.07
C LEU A 236 -39.95 -18.58 18.27
N ASP A 237 -41.26 -18.49 18.45
CA ASP A 237 -41.97 -19.06 19.61
C ASP A 237 -42.12 -20.59 19.58
N GLY A 238 -41.70 -21.25 18.50
CA GLY A 238 -41.81 -22.71 18.34
C GLY A 238 -43.26 -23.20 18.16
N SER A 239 -44.24 -22.30 18.04
CA SER A 239 -45.65 -22.64 17.85
C SER A 239 -45.95 -23.25 16.48
N GLY A 240 -44.99 -23.16 15.55
CA GLY A 240 -45.12 -23.58 14.16
C GLY A 240 -46.10 -22.72 13.35
N ARG A 241 -46.52 -21.56 13.86
CA ARG A 241 -47.43 -20.64 13.14
C ARG A 241 -46.75 -19.94 11.97
N ALA A 242 -45.48 -19.57 12.13
CA ALA A 242 -44.66 -19.03 11.04
C ALA A 242 -43.29 -19.72 11.02
N PRO A 243 -42.70 -19.91 9.83
CA PRO A 243 -41.34 -20.42 9.72
C PRO A 243 -40.33 -19.43 10.31
N SER A 244 -39.27 -19.96 10.91
CA SER A 244 -38.18 -19.11 11.41
C SER A 244 -37.39 -18.46 10.26
N PRO A 245 -36.66 -17.35 10.50
CA PRO A 245 -35.82 -16.77 9.44
C PRO A 245 -34.84 -17.79 8.85
N VAL A 246 -34.20 -18.60 9.70
CA VAL A 246 -33.27 -19.66 9.28
C VAL A 246 -33.95 -20.70 8.40
N GLU A 247 -35.18 -21.09 8.73
CA GLU A 247 -35.98 -22.03 7.93
C GLU A 247 -36.31 -21.44 6.55
N LEU A 248 -36.78 -20.18 6.49
CA LEU A 248 -37.02 -19.47 5.23
C LEU A 248 -35.75 -19.40 4.38
N ALA A 249 -34.62 -19.03 4.98
CA ALA A 249 -33.35 -18.96 4.27
C ALA A 249 -32.88 -20.32 3.76
N SER A 250 -33.05 -21.38 4.54
CA SER A 250 -32.72 -22.75 4.10
C SER A 250 -33.52 -23.19 2.86
N ARG A 251 -34.75 -22.67 2.68
CA ARG A 251 -35.60 -22.88 1.50
C ARG A 251 -35.22 -22.05 0.29
N GLY A 252 -34.21 -21.18 0.41
CA GLY A 252 -33.76 -20.29 -0.66
C GLY A 252 -34.35 -18.88 -0.63
N VAL A 253 -34.99 -18.46 0.46
CA VAL A 253 -35.49 -17.08 0.63
C VAL A 253 -34.36 -16.18 1.14
N SER A 254 -34.23 -14.97 0.60
CA SER A 254 -33.34 -13.94 1.16
C SER A 254 -34.11 -13.11 2.18
N VAL A 255 -33.78 -13.19 3.46
CA VAL A 255 -34.47 -12.44 4.52
C VAL A 255 -33.64 -11.22 4.91
N ILE A 256 -34.21 -10.02 4.77
CA ILE A 256 -33.64 -8.75 5.22
C ILE A 256 -34.37 -8.31 6.48
N TYR A 257 -33.74 -8.47 7.64
CA TYR A 257 -34.26 -8.01 8.92
C TYR A 257 -33.69 -6.64 9.27
N ILE A 258 -34.58 -5.67 9.50
CA ILE A 258 -34.25 -4.28 9.86
C ILE A 258 -34.75 -4.03 11.27
N GLY A 259 -33.84 -4.04 12.25
CA GLY A 259 -34.22 -3.90 13.64
C GLY A 259 -33.10 -4.16 14.64
N GLN A 260 -33.52 -4.22 15.91
CA GLN A 260 -32.71 -4.45 17.11
C GLN A 260 -32.23 -5.91 17.21
N PRO A 261 -31.27 -6.22 18.09
CA PRO A 261 -30.93 -7.61 18.44
C PRO A 261 -32.16 -8.43 18.84
N MET A 262 -32.09 -9.75 18.69
CA MET A 262 -33.22 -10.65 18.94
C MET A 262 -33.41 -11.00 20.43
N ASP A 263 -32.92 -10.18 21.35
CA ASP A 263 -33.17 -10.33 22.80
C ASP A 263 -34.62 -10.01 23.16
N ARG A 264 -35.27 -9.17 22.34
CA ARG A 264 -36.69 -8.87 22.38
C ARG A 264 -37.34 -9.17 21.04
N LEU A 265 -38.59 -9.60 21.09
CA LEU A 265 -39.45 -9.93 19.96
C LEU A 265 -40.70 -9.06 19.98
N LEU A 266 -41.40 -8.99 18.86
CA LEU A 266 -42.63 -8.23 18.76
C LEU A 266 -43.85 -9.16 18.76
N ASP A 267 -44.72 -9.03 19.77
CA ASP A 267 -45.96 -9.78 19.81
C ASP A 267 -46.97 -9.29 18.74
N SER A 268 -48.09 -10.00 18.58
CA SER A 268 -49.12 -9.63 17.61
C SER A 268 -49.85 -8.33 17.93
N GLY A 269 -49.69 -7.81 19.15
CA GLY A 269 -50.21 -6.52 19.60
C GLY A 269 -49.21 -5.36 19.41
N GLY A 270 -48.01 -5.62 18.87
CA GLY A 270 -46.97 -4.61 18.68
C GLY A 270 -46.18 -4.28 19.94
N ARG A 271 -46.23 -5.11 20.98
CA ARG A 271 -45.48 -4.91 22.22
C ARG A 271 -44.17 -5.71 22.19
N PRO A 272 -43.03 -5.10 22.59
CA PRO A 272 -41.79 -5.85 22.80
C PRO A 272 -41.96 -6.84 23.96
N VAL A 273 -41.63 -8.10 23.71
CA VAL A 273 -41.58 -9.18 24.71
C VAL A 273 -40.19 -9.82 24.71
N SER A 274 -39.72 -10.35 25.84
CA SER A 274 -38.43 -11.04 25.87
C SER A 274 -38.45 -12.29 24.99
N ALA A 275 -37.36 -12.54 24.27
CA ALA A 275 -37.22 -13.77 23.51
C ALA A 275 -37.24 -15.00 24.44
N PRO A 276 -37.89 -16.12 24.04
CA PRO A 276 -37.85 -17.34 24.83
C PRO A 276 -36.39 -17.77 25.10
N PRO A 277 -36.06 -18.23 26.32
CA PRO A 277 -34.70 -18.66 26.65
C PRO A 277 -34.18 -19.71 25.65
N GLY A 278 -33.04 -19.41 25.03
CA GLY A 278 -32.40 -20.32 24.07
C GLY A 278 -32.94 -20.27 22.63
N ALA A 279 -33.99 -19.51 22.33
CA ALA A 279 -34.52 -19.42 20.96
C ALA A 279 -33.47 -18.86 19.98
N VAL A 280 -32.81 -17.76 20.35
CA VAL A 280 -31.79 -17.12 19.50
C VAL A 280 -30.52 -17.98 19.39
N SER A 281 -30.07 -18.57 20.50
CA SER A 281 -28.89 -19.44 20.48
C SER A 281 -29.14 -20.74 19.71
N GLY A 282 -30.39 -21.23 19.69
CA GLY A 282 -30.82 -22.37 18.88
C GLY A 282 -30.62 -22.15 17.37
N LEU A 283 -30.77 -20.90 16.91
CA LEU A 283 -30.48 -20.50 15.53
C LEU A 283 -28.97 -20.49 15.22
N GLY A 284 -28.10 -20.51 16.23
CA GLY A 284 -26.65 -20.40 16.08
C GLY A 284 -26.19 -18.99 15.73
N LEU A 285 -26.94 -17.97 16.14
CA LEU A 285 -26.64 -16.56 15.95
C LEU A 285 -26.05 -15.96 17.22
N ASN A 286 -25.07 -15.07 17.08
CA ASN A 286 -24.48 -14.31 18.17
C ASN A 286 -24.42 -12.83 17.78
N PHE A 287 -25.05 -11.98 18.58
CA PHE A 287 -25.13 -10.53 18.37
C PHE A 287 -24.04 -9.86 19.22
N ASP A 288 -23.22 -9.02 18.59
CA ASP A 288 -22.14 -8.29 19.24
C ASP A 288 -22.36 -6.78 19.15
N ASP A 289 -22.82 -6.21 20.27
CA ASP A 289 -23.11 -4.78 20.42
C ASP A 289 -21.84 -3.93 20.68
N SER A 290 -20.70 -4.59 20.96
CA SER A 290 -19.40 -3.92 21.14
C SER A 290 -18.81 -3.46 19.81
N SER A 291 -19.20 -4.13 18.72
CA SER A 291 -18.80 -3.81 17.36
C SER A 291 -19.87 -2.94 16.68
N ARG A 292 -19.52 -1.68 16.37
CA ARG A 292 -20.40 -0.74 15.66
C ARG A 292 -19.73 -0.26 14.39
N PRO A 293 -19.58 -1.14 13.37
CA PRO A 293 -18.85 -0.81 12.17
C PRO A 293 -19.59 0.29 11.41
N ALA A 294 -18.89 1.36 11.04
CA ALA A 294 -19.49 2.45 10.29
C ALA A 294 -19.96 1.98 8.92
N SER A 295 -21.09 2.54 8.48
CA SER A 295 -21.59 2.36 7.10
C SER A 295 -20.62 2.98 6.10
N VAL A 296 -20.53 2.37 4.91
CA VAL A 296 -19.69 2.83 3.80
C VAL A 296 -20.59 3.31 2.67
N ALA A 297 -20.25 4.47 2.09
CA ALA A 297 -20.96 5.03 0.95
C ALA A 297 -21.11 3.99 -0.19
N PRO A 298 -22.26 3.92 -0.87
CA PRO A 298 -23.38 4.87 -0.83
C PRO A 298 -24.39 4.66 0.31
N TRP A 299 -24.16 3.72 1.22
CA TRP A 299 -25.09 3.41 2.32
C TRP A 299 -25.14 4.53 3.37
N ARG A 300 -26.34 5.05 3.66
CA ARG A 300 -26.55 6.24 4.50
C ARG A 300 -26.98 5.94 5.92
N MET A 301 -27.10 4.66 6.29
CA MET A 301 -27.51 4.28 7.64
C MET A 301 -26.52 4.79 8.69
N GLY A 302 -27.00 5.57 9.65
CA GLY A 302 -26.28 6.01 10.83
C GLY A 302 -26.39 5.03 12.01
N ALA A 303 -25.47 5.16 12.96
CA ALA A 303 -25.53 4.51 14.28
C ALA A 303 -25.93 3.00 14.29
N PRO A 304 -25.18 2.13 13.58
CA PRO A 304 -25.37 0.69 13.67
C PRO A 304 -25.18 0.22 15.12
N LEU A 305 -26.06 -0.65 15.60
CA LEU A 305 -26.10 -1.06 17.00
C LEU A 305 -25.29 -2.32 17.29
N TYR A 306 -25.22 -3.24 16.33
CA TYR A 306 -24.62 -4.57 16.51
C TYR A 306 -24.03 -5.11 15.21
N THR A 307 -23.25 -6.17 15.33
CA THR A 307 -22.98 -7.10 14.23
C THR A 307 -23.48 -8.50 14.56
N VAL A 308 -23.72 -9.32 13.55
CA VAL A 308 -24.14 -10.71 13.72
C VAL A 308 -23.04 -11.65 13.28
N SER A 309 -22.71 -12.58 14.16
CA SER A 309 -21.77 -13.68 13.89
C SER A 309 -22.49 -15.03 14.00
N SER A 310 -21.99 -16.04 13.29
CA SER A 310 -22.43 -17.42 13.44
C SER A 310 -21.24 -18.37 13.37
N LYS A 311 -21.25 -19.42 14.21
CA LYS A 311 -20.32 -20.54 14.10
C LYS A 311 -20.75 -21.56 13.04
N ARG A 312 -22.00 -21.50 12.59
CA ARG A 312 -22.61 -22.50 11.67
C ARG A 312 -22.63 -22.04 10.22
N TYR A 313 -22.75 -20.74 10.00
CA TYR A 313 -22.98 -20.17 8.67
C TYR A 313 -21.84 -19.26 8.25
N GLY A 314 -21.58 -19.21 6.94
CA GLY A 314 -20.59 -18.30 6.37
C GLY A 314 -20.98 -16.84 6.60
N LEU A 315 -20.02 -16.03 7.04
CA LEU A 315 -20.20 -14.63 7.41
C LEU A 315 -19.76 -13.68 6.29
N GLY A 316 -20.60 -12.70 5.99
CA GLY A 316 -20.28 -11.56 5.14
C GLY A 316 -20.65 -10.24 5.81
N SER A 317 -19.91 -9.17 5.52
CA SER A 317 -20.31 -7.79 5.85
C SER A 317 -20.49 -7.01 4.56
N TYR A 318 -21.61 -6.32 4.43
CA TYR A 318 -22.00 -5.55 3.25
C TYR A 318 -22.22 -4.09 3.64
N TYR A 319 -21.73 -3.18 2.80
CA TYR A 319 -21.78 -1.74 3.04
C TYR A 319 -21.22 -1.30 4.42
N GLY A 320 -20.27 -2.08 4.97
CA GLY A 320 -19.64 -1.87 6.27
C GLY A 320 -20.46 -2.35 7.46
N SER A 321 -21.78 -2.15 7.45
CA SER A 321 -22.64 -2.34 8.63
C SER A 321 -23.67 -3.47 8.53
N VAL A 322 -24.02 -3.94 7.33
CA VAL A 322 -25.01 -5.02 7.15
C VAL A 322 -24.33 -6.37 7.33
N SER A 323 -24.73 -7.14 8.34
CA SER A 323 -24.22 -8.50 8.54
C SER A 323 -25.03 -9.49 7.70
N GLY A 324 -24.39 -10.43 7.01
CA GLY A 324 -25.09 -11.47 6.27
C GLY A 324 -24.56 -12.87 6.49
N LEU A 325 -25.48 -13.83 6.41
CA LEU A 325 -25.23 -15.25 6.62
C LEU A 325 -25.78 -16.06 5.44
N ALA A 326 -24.97 -16.95 4.89
CA ALA A 326 -25.43 -17.92 3.88
C ALA A 326 -26.03 -19.15 4.58
N VAL A 327 -27.32 -19.41 4.35
CA VAL A 327 -28.05 -20.53 4.96
C VAL A 327 -28.71 -21.35 3.87
N GLY A 328 -28.18 -22.54 3.58
CA GLY A 328 -28.67 -23.37 2.48
C GLY A 328 -28.53 -22.65 1.13
N LYS A 329 -29.66 -22.44 0.42
CA LYS A 329 -29.70 -21.69 -0.84
C LYS A 329 -30.05 -20.20 -0.69
N GLY A 330 -30.41 -19.77 0.52
CA GLY A 330 -30.85 -18.41 0.82
C GLY A 330 -29.89 -17.68 1.75
N PHE A 331 -30.33 -16.51 2.19
CA PHE A 331 -29.48 -15.57 2.94
C PHE A 331 -30.25 -14.93 4.08
N LEU A 332 -29.58 -14.68 5.20
CA LEU A 332 -30.07 -13.85 6.29
C LEU A 332 -29.25 -12.59 6.38
N LEU A 333 -29.89 -11.43 6.27
CA LEU A 333 -29.26 -10.12 6.28
C LEU A 333 -29.81 -9.33 7.46
N PHE A 334 -28.91 -8.78 8.26
CA PHE A 334 -29.21 -8.01 9.44
C PHE A 334 -28.75 -6.58 9.21
N VAL A 335 -29.73 -5.68 9.10
CA VAL A 335 -29.53 -4.25 9.08
C VAL A 335 -29.65 -3.79 10.54
N PRO A 336 -28.53 -3.41 11.19
CA PRO A 336 -28.43 -3.39 12.65
C PRO A 336 -29.01 -2.12 13.29
N GLN A 337 -30.18 -1.70 12.83
CA GLN A 337 -30.91 -0.55 13.37
C GLN A 337 -32.37 -0.56 12.87
N THR A 338 -33.25 0.10 13.62
CA THR A 338 -34.62 0.45 13.21
C THR A 338 -34.63 1.49 12.09
N LEU A 339 -35.75 1.64 11.38
CA LEU A 339 -35.86 2.67 10.32
C LEU A 339 -35.57 4.08 10.86
N GLU A 340 -36.18 4.45 12.00
CA GLU A 340 -36.01 5.77 12.61
C GLU A 340 -34.62 5.99 13.21
N GLY A 341 -34.02 4.95 13.80
CA GLY A 341 -32.68 5.07 14.37
C GLY A 341 -31.57 5.13 13.31
N GLY A 342 -31.78 4.46 12.17
CA GLY A 342 -30.78 4.29 11.13
C GLY A 342 -30.82 5.42 10.11
N TRP A 343 -32.01 5.94 9.83
CA TRP A 343 -32.23 7.07 8.92
C TRP A 343 -33.15 8.09 9.60
N PRO A 344 -32.61 8.91 10.52
CA PRO A 344 -33.41 9.84 11.30
C PRO A 344 -34.24 10.75 10.40
N GLN A 345 -35.58 10.61 10.48
CA GLN A 345 -36.57 11.38 9.70
C GLN A 345 -36.47 11.24 8.16
N ASP A 346 -35.72 10.28 7.64
CA ASP A 346 -35.51 10.09 6.20
C ASP A 346 -35.85 8.66 5.77
N GLY A 347 -37.16 8.35 5.74
CA GLY A 347 -37.63 7.05 5.27
C GLY A 347 -37.32 6.79 3.80
N ALA A 348 -37.19 7.84 2.98
CA ALA A 348 -36.85 7.73 1.57
C ALA A 348 -35.40 7.28 1.35
N ALA A 349 -34.46 7.76 2.17
CA ALA A 349 -33.09 7.27 2.15
C ALA A 349 -33.01 5.79 2.55
N ALA A 350 -33.70 5.39 3.62
CA ALA A 350 -33.80 3.99 4.02
C ALA A 350 -34.36 3.12 2.89
N ALA A 351 -35.40 3.59 2.20
CA ALA A 351 -36.00 2.89 1.09
C ALA A 351 -35.03 2.67 -0.07
N GLN A 352 -34.29 3.71 -0.47
CA GLN A 352 -33.31 3.62 -1.54
C GLN A 352 -32.14 2.70 -1.16
N ASP A 353 -31.67 2.76 0.08
CA ASP A 353 -30.61 1.88 0.59
C ASP A 353 -31.08 0.42 0.54
N ILE A 354 -32.23 0.09 1.14
CA ILE A 354 -32.80 -1.27 1.12
C ILE A 354 -33.08 -1.75 -0.31
N ALA A 355 -33.64 -0.89 -1.17
CA ALA A 355 -33.85 -1.23 -2.58
C ALA A 355 -32.52 -1.56 -3.27
N THR A 356 -31.43 -0.86 -2.94
CA THR A 356 -30.09 -1.11 -3.47
C THR A 356 -29.52 -2.43 -2.96
N LEU A 357 -29.69 -2.75 -1.68
CA LEU A 357 -29.31 -4.05 -1.11
C LEU A 357 -30.06 -5.21 -1.77
N VAL A 358 -31.38 -5.06 -1.98
CA VAL A 358 -32.20 -6.02 -2.73
C VAL A 358 -31.70 -6.12 -4.17
N ALA A 359 -31.25 -5.02 -4.76
CA ALA A 359 -30.88 -5.00 -6.17
C ALA A 359 -29.53 -5.55 -6.51
N GLU A 360 -28.53 -5.15 -5.75
CA GLU A 360 -27.18 -5.58 -5.99
C GLU A 360 -26.98 -7.03 -5.54
N GLU A 361 -27.80 -7.51 -4.59
CA GLU A 361 -27.64 -8.80 -3.93
C GLU A 361 -26.16 -9.11 -3.63
N PRO A 362 -25.42 -8.19 -2.95
CA PRO A 362 -23.97 -8.30 -2.80
C PRO A 362 -23.54 -9.55 -2.00
N TYR A 363 -24.50 -10.17 -1.32
CA TYR A 363 -24.36 -11.39 -0.55
C TYR A 363 -24.35 -12.67 -1.37
N ARG A 364 -24.72 -12.62 -2.65
CA ARG A 364 -24.69 -13.81 -3.50
C ARG A 364 -23.26 -14.13 -3.93
N PRO A 365 -22.84 -15.40 -3.83
CA PRO A 365 -21.51 -15.81 -4.24
C PRO A 365 -21.37 -15.60 -5.75
N VAL A 366 -20.35 -14.82 -6.12
CA VAL A 366 -19.96 -14.61 -7.50
C VAL A 366 -19.15 -15.83 -7.92
N LEU A 367 -19.57 -16.51 -8.99
CA LEU A 367 -18.86 -17.66 -9.53
C LEU A 367 -17.61 -17.25 -10.31
N SER A 368 -17.74 -16.16 -11.06
CA SER A 368 -16.67 -15.55 -11.84
C SER A 368 -16.99 -14.10 -12.16
N GLY A 369 -15.97 -13.28 -12.37
CA GLY A 369 -16.09 -11.86 -12.68
C GLY A 369 -15.27 -11.46 -13.91
N ALA A 370 -15.68 -10.38 -14.55
CA ALA A 370 -14.92 -9.70 -15.60
C ALA A 370 -15.19 -8.20 -15.53
N GLN A 371 -14.22 -7.40 -15.95
CA GLN A 371 -14.38 -5.95 -16.09
C GLN A 371 -13.95 -5.50 -17.48
N TRP A 372 -14.61 -4.49 -18.00
CA TRP A 372 -14.27 -3.89 -19.28
C TRP A 372 -14.57 -2.40 -19.27
N ALA A 373 -13.70 -1.64 -19.92
CA ALA A 373 -13.91 -0.23 -20.20
C ALA A 373 -13.53 0.05 -21.66
N PRO A 374 -14.27 0.90 -22.37
CA PRO A 374 -13.86 1.38 -23.67
C PRO A 374 -12.56 2.22 -23.54
N ALA A 375 -11.80 2.30 -24.63
CA ALA A 375 -10.70 3.25 -24.72
C ALA A 375 -11.20 4.70 -24.47
N ALA A 376 -10.30 5.60 -24.06
CA ALA A 376 -10.64 6.96 -23.62
C ALA A 376 -11.61 7.67 -24.60
N SER A 377 -12.73 8.16 -24.06
CA SER A 377 -13.94 8.61 -24.77
C SER A 377 -14.65 7.49 -25.55
N PRO A 378 -15.79 6.98 -25.04
CA PRO A 378 -16.50 5.90 -25.72
C PRO A 378 -16.96 6.37 -27.10
N PRO A 379 -16.69 5.60 -28.17
CA PRO A 379 -17.33 5.87 -29.45
C PRO A 379 -18.84 5.80 -29.27
N GLY A 380 -19.59 6.58 -30.05
CA GLY A 380 -21.06 6.62 -29.97
C GLY A 380 -21.72 5.25 -30.15
N SER A 381 -21.04 4.29 -30.77
CA SER A 381 -21.40 2.88 -30.79
C SER A 381 -20.16 2.00 -30.91
N GLY A 382 -20.24 0.75 -30.43
CA GLY A 382 -19.18 -0.23 -30.57
C GLY A 382 -19.63 -1.63 -30.18
N ARG A 383 -18.67 -2.55 -30.16
CA ARG A 383 -18.86 -3.93 -29.71
C ARG A 383 -17.84 -4.23 -28.63
N ALA A 384 -18.25 -5.00 -27.63
CA ALA A 384 -17.39 -5.42 -26.53
C ALA A 384 -17.49 -6.92 -26.34
N SER A 385 -16.34 -7.54 -26.06
CA SER A 385 -16.20 -8.94 -25.65
C SER A 385 -15.69 -9.01 -24.21
N LEU A 386 -16.41 -9.75 -23.37
CA LEU A 386 -16.07 -10.03 -21.99
C LEU A 386 -15.65 -11.50 -21.83
N PHE A 387 -14.43 -11.70 -21.33
CA PHE A 387 -13.91 -13.00 -20.96
C PHE A 387 -13.77 -13.07 -19.44
N PHE A 388 -14.40 -14.07 -18.83
CA PHE A 388 -14.46 -14.24 -17.38
C PHE A 388 -13.34 -15.18 -16.91
N ASP A 389 -13.07 -15.23 -15.62
CA ASP A 389 -12.18 -16.27 -15.10
C ASP A 389 -12.83 -17.66 -15.23
N PRO A 390 -12.07 -18.71 -15.58
CA PRO A 390 -12.60 -20.08 -15.61
C PRO A 390 -13.17 -20.49 -14.25
N ALA A 391 -14.36 -21.06 -14.25
CA ALA A 391 -15.02 -21.57 -13.04
C ALA A 391 -15.19 -23.09 -13.13
N ILE A 392 -15.00 -23.77 -12.00
CA ILE A 392 -15.28 -25.20 -11.89
C ILE A 392 -16.81 -25.36 -11.83
N ALA A 393 -17.37 -26.04 -12.83
CA ALA A 393 -18.75 -26.54 -12.85
C ALA A 393 -19.88 -25.48 -12.73
N PRO A 394 -20.03 -24.63 -13.75
CA PRO A 394 -21.38 -24.35 -14.25
C PRO A 394 -21.48 -24.63 -15.75
N GLN A 395 -22.48 -25.41 -16.18
CA GLN A 395 -22.89 -25.48 -17.60
C GLN A 395 -23.74 -24.27 -18.03
N GLY A 396 -23.97 -23.35 -17.09
CA GLY A 396 -24.72 -22.11 -17.29
C GLY A 396 -24.89 -21.35 -15.98
N GLY A 397 -25.56 -20.22 -16.06
CA GLY A 397 -25.82 -19.35 -14.92
C GLY A 397 -26.58 -18.10 -15.36
N ILE A 398 -26.56 -17.09 -14.50
CA ILE A 398 -27.06 -15.75 -14.82
C ILE A 398 -25.88 -14.80 -14.83
N LEU A 399 -25.65 -14.21 -15.99
CA LEU A 399 -24.71 -13.13 -16.17
C LEU A 399 -25.38 -11.81 -15.81
N ARG A 400 -24.82 -11.11 -14.83
CA ARG A 400 -25.19 -9.75 -14.46
C ARG A 400 -24.15 -8.77 -14.97
N LEU A 401 -24.57 -7.84 -15.82
CA LEU A 401 -23.76 -6.71 -16.28
C LEU A 401 -24.19 -5.45 -15.55
N ARG A 402 -23.25 -4.79 -14.88
CA ARG A 402 -23.44 -3.47 -14.28
C ARG A 402 -22.66 -2.45 -15.08
N PHE A 403 -23.36 -1.50 -15.66
CA PHE A 403 -22.76 -0.39 -16.38
C PHE A 403 -22.73 0.82 -15.46
N TYR A 404 -21.53 1.33 -15.20
CA TYR A 404 -21.32 2.56 -14.47
C TYR A 404 -21.11 3.68 -15.48
N LEU A 405 -22.11 4.54 -15.60
CA LEU A 405 -22.20 5.56 -16.64
C LEU A 405 -21.82 6.91 -16.05
N ASN A 406 -20.93 7.65 -16.70
CA ASN A 406 -20.69 9.05 -16.40
C ASN A 406 -21.15 9.89 -17.59
N ASP A 407 -22.07 10.83 -17.37
CA ASP A 407 -22.49 11.74 -18.43
C ASP A 407 -21.49 12.88 -18.65
N THR A 408 -21.70 13.69 -19.67
CA THR A 408 -20.86 14.87 -19.97
C THR A 408 -20.95 15.96 -18.89
N GLY A 409 -21.94 15.88 -17.99
CA GLY A 409 -22.10 16.73 -16.81
C GLY A 409 -21.42 16.17 -15.55
N SER A 410 -20.62 15.09 -15.66
CA SER A 410 -19.99 14.39 -14.54
C SER A 410 -20.97 13.78 -13.52
N ARG A 411 -22.19 13.47 -13.94
CA ARG A 411 -23.16 12.73 -13.13
C ARG A 411 -23.00 11.24 -13.40
N ALA A 412 -23.16 10.44 -12.34
CA ALA A 412 -23.06 9.00 -12.41
C ALA A 412 -24.45 8.34 -12.35
N GLU A 413 -24.68 7.34 -13.21
CA GLU A 413 -25.82 6.43 -13.13
C GLU A 413 -25.33 4.99 -13.25
N GLN A 414 -26.11 4.04 -12.71
CA GLN A 414 -25.84 2.62 -12.83
C GLN A 414 -27.00 1.91 -13.52
N LEU A 415 -26.70 1.22 -14.63
CA LEU A 415 -27.63 0.33 -15.32
C LEU A 415 -27.26 -1.12 -15.00
N VAL A 416 -28.24 -1.97 -14.70
CA VAL A 416 -28.03 -3.40 -14.42
C VAL A 416 -28.86 -4.23 -15.39
N VAL A 417 -28.20 -5.20 -16.03
CA VAL A 417 -28.84 -6.13 -16.98
C VAL A 417 -28.49 -7.56 -16.57
N ASP A 418 -29.49 -8.42 -16.52
CA ASP A 418 -29.32 -9.84 -16.19
C ASP A 418 -29.71 -10.70 -17.40
N TRP A 419 -28.79 -11.56 -17.85
CA TRP A 419 -29.02 -12.50 -18.95
C TRP A 419 -28.70 -13.94 -18.55
N PRO A 420 -29.55 -14.92 -18.93
CA PRO A 420 -29.19 -16.32 -18.79
C PRO A 420 -28.06 -16.66 -19.76
N ILE A 421 -27.07 -17.38 -19.27
CA ILE A 421 -25.96 -17.91 -20.07
C ILE A 421 -25.95 -19.43 -19.93
N LYS A 422 -25.76 -20.13 -21.04
CA LYS A 422 -25.67 -21.59 -21.11
C LYS A 422 -24.64 -21.96 -22.16
N LYS A 423 -24.04 -23.13 -22.02
CA LYS A 423 -23.18 -23.68 -23.08
C LYS A 423 -24.05 -23.98 -24.31
N GLU A 424 -23.79 -23.32 -25.42
CA GLU A 424 -24.47 -23.58 -26.70
C GLU A 424 -23.89 -24.80 -27.41
N SER A 425 -22.58 -25.02 -27.26
CA SER A 425 -21.84 -26.14 -27.86
C SER A 425 -21.99 -27.46 -27.09
N SER A 426 -22.08 -28.58 -27.81
CA SER A 426 -22.11 -29.93 -27.23
C SER A 426 -20.72 -30.43 -26.82
N GLY A 427 -19.69 -29.95 -27.50
CA GLY A 427 -18.32 -30.44 -27.41
C GLY A 427 -17.37 -29.52 -26.64
N ASP A 428 -16.13 -29.97 -26.56
CA ASP A 428 -15.02 -29.30 -25.90
C ASP A 428 -13.84 -29.10 -26.88
N LEU A 429 -13.09 -28.02 -26.67
CA LEU A 429 -11.93 -27.66 -27.48
C LEU A 429 -10.78 -27.30 -26.54
N PHE A 430 -9.61 -27.92 -26.73
CA PHE A 430 -8.42 -27.68 -25.92
C PHE A 430 -7.23 -27.29 -26.80
N LEU A 431 -6.39 -26.37 -26.33
CA LEU A 431 -5.07 -26.09 -26.92
C LEU A 431 -3.99 -26.77 -26.06
N ASP A 432 -3.05 -27.44 -26.71
CA ASP A 432 -1.97 -28.13 -26.01
C ASP A 432 -1.04 -27.13 -25.29
N GLY A 433 -0.68 -27.48 -24.04
CA GLY A 433 0.21 -26.75 -23.15
C GLY A 433 -0.35 -25.44 -22.57
N SER A 434 -1.13 -24.66 -23.32
CA SER A 434 -1.75 -23.41 -22.85
C SER A 434 -2.78 -22.85 -23.84
N SER A 435 -3.68 -21.98 -23.35
CA SER A 435 -4.60 -21.18 -24.18
C SER A 435 -3.90 -20.07 -24.97
N ILE A 436 -2.57 -20.11 -25.11
CA ILE A 436 -1.78 -19.05 -25.74
C ILE A 436 -1.51 -19.43 -27.18
N LEU A 437 -2.01 -18.61 -28.12
CA LEU A 437 -1.70 -18.70 -29.54
C LEU A 437 -0.74 -17.57 -29.89
N VAL A 438 0.38 -17.93 -30.49
CA VAL A 438 1.38 -16.94 -30.87
C VAL A 438 1.36 -16.83 -32.39
N PRO A 439 1.15 -15.62 -32.94
CA PRO A 439 1.24 -15.35 -34.37
C PRO A 439 2.60 -15.70 -34.97
N LYS A 440 2.62 -16.01 -36.26
CA LYS A 440 3.85 -16.36 -36.99
C LYS A 440 4.79 -15.17 -37.05
N TYR A 441 4.26 -13.96 -37.20
CA TYR A 441 5.06 -12.72 -37.19
C TYR A 441 5.74 -12.43 -35.83
N LEU A 442 5.31 -13.07 -34.74
CA LEU A 442 5.97 -13.03 -33.41
C LEU A 442 6.79 -14.30 -33.10
N GLY A 443 7.10 -15.11 -34.12
CA GLY A 443 7.89 -16.33 -33.96
C GLY A 443 7.09 -17.48 -33.35
N GLY A 444 5.76 -17.42 -33.43
CA GLY A 444 4.89 -18.54 -33.11
C GLY A 444 4.88 -19.59 -34.22
N GLY A 445 4.68 -20.85 -33.82
CA GLY A 445 4.42 -21.94 -34.73
C GLY A 445 2.96 -22.40 -34.67
N ASP A 446 2.67 -23.41 -35.46
CA ASP A 446 1.40 -24.11 -35.42
C ASP A 446 1.15 -24.71 -34.02
N LYS A 447 -0.06 -24.52 -33.49
CA LYS A 447 -0.48 -25.06 -32.19
C LYS A 447 -1.34 -26.29 -32.36
N TYR A 448 -1.07 -27.34 -31.58
CA TYR A 448 -1.94 -28.50 -31.52
C TYR A 448 -3.25 -28.15 -30.81
N VAL A 449 -4.35 -28.54 -31.44
CA VAL A 449 -5.71 -28.32 -30.97
C VAL A 449 -6.40 -29.69 -30.88
N GLU A 450 -6.82 -30.05 -29.68
CA GLU A 450 -7.64 -31.23 -29.43
C GLU A 450 -9.11 -30.85 -29.51
N LEU A 451 -9.87 -31.58 -30.33
CA LEU A 451 -11.26 -31.33 -30.62
C LEU A 451 -12.09 -32.51 -30.14
N ASP A 452 -13.11 -32.25 -29.32
CA ASP A 452 -14.08 -33.25 -28.89
C ASP A 452 -15.50 -32.70 -29.15
N PRO A 453 -16.00 -32.77 -30.41
CA PRO A 453 -17.24 -32.08 -30.77
C PRO A 453 -18.50 -32.69 -30.10
N ASN A 454 -18.43 -33.96 -29.69
CA ASN A 454 -19.44 -34.69 -28.91
C ASN A 454 -20.90 -34.51 -29.40
N ASP A 455 -21.10 -34.49 -30.71
CA ASP A 455 -22.43 -34.36 -31.32
C ASP A 455 -23.13 -35.72 -31.37
N ALA A 456 -24.30 -35.83 -30.76
CA ALA A 456 -25.00 -37.11 -30.57
C ALA A 456 -25.36 -37.82 -31.89
N GLU A 457 -25.54 -37.07 -32.97
CA GLU A 457 -25.89 -37.63 -34.29
C GLU A 457 -24.68 -38.27 -35.02
N GLY A 458 -23.45 -37.88 -34.67
CA GLY A 458 -22.23 -38.40 -35.29
C GLY A 458 -22.19 -38.28 -36.81
N LYS A 459 -22.61 -37.14 -37.38
CA LYS A 459 -22.62 -36.92 -38.83
C LYS A 459 -21.21 -36.63 -39.33
N ALA A 460 -20.86 -37.15 -40.51
CA ALA A 460 -19.64 -36.76 -41.21
C ALA A 460 -19.85 -35.37 -41.85
N THR A 461 -19.14 -34.35 -41.37
CA THR A 461 -19.24 -32.97 -41.87
C THR A 461 -17.87 -32.32 -42.01
N THR A 462 -17.75 -31.31 -42.85
CA THR A 462 -16.52 -30.51 -42.96
C THR A 462 -16.48 -29.48 -41.85
N LEU A 463 -15.47 -29.58 -40.98
CA LEU A 463 -15.28 -28.70 -39.83
C LEU A 463 -14.12 -27.72 -40.07
N TYR A 464 -14.27 -26.52 -39.52
CA TYR A 464 -13.29 -25.44 -39.55
C TYR A 464 -13.01 -24.95 -38.14
N LEU A 465 -11.75 -24.63 -37.89
CA LEU A 465 -11.34 -23.80 -36.76
C LEU A 465 -11.40 -22.34 -37.19
N GLU A 466 -12.15 -21.53 -36.46
CA GLU A 466 -12.34 -20.11 -36.71
C GLU A 466 -11.92 -19.28 -35.48
N LEU A 467 -10.96 -18.38 -35.66
CA LEU A 467 -10.50 -17.45 -34.62
C LEU A 467 -11.21 -16.11 -34.80
N GLU A 468 -11.97 -15.68 -33.80
CA GLU A 468 -12.79 -14.48 -33.84
C GLU A 468 -12.52 -13.56 -32.64
N GLN A 469 -12.53 -12.24 -32.86
CA GLN A 469 -12.63 -11.22 -31.82
C GLN A 469 -13.61 -10.15 -32.28
N ASP A 470 -14.54 -9.76 -31.41
CA ASP A 470 -15.53 -8.70 -31.69
C ASP A 470 -16.30 -8.92 -33.01
N GLY A 471 -16.55 -10.17 -33.39
CA GLY A 471 -17.28 -10.55 -34.60
C GLY A 471 -16.47 -10.44 -35.89
N GLN A 472 -15.18 -10.12 -35.80
CA GLN A 472 -14.24 -10.18 -36.91
C GLN A 472 -13.46 -11.49 -36.86
N THR A 473 -13.45 -12.22 -37.98
CA THR A 473 -12.67 -13.44 -38.16
C THR A 473 -11.23 -13.09 -38.55
N TYR A 474 -10.25 -13.58 -37.79
CA TYR A 474 -8.81 -13.37 -38.02
C TYR A 474 -8.11 -14.59 -38.63
N GLY A 475 -8.70 -15.77 -38.52
CA GLY A 475 -8.16 -16.98 -39.13
C GLY A 475 -9.22 -18.06 -39.26
N ARG A 476 -9.19 -18.80 -40.37
CA ARG A 476 -10.04 -19.96 -40.61
C ARG A 476 -9.24 -21.07 -41.27
N ALA A 477 -9.25 -22.26 -40.68
CA ALA A 477 -8.52 -23.43 -41.20
C ALA A 477 -9.39 -24.69 -41.14
N PRO A 478 -9.36 -25.57 -42.16
CA PRO A 478 -10.08 -26.84 -42.11
C PRO A 478 -9.42 -27.78 -41.09
N VAL A 479 -10.23 -28.58 -40.39
CA VAL A 479 -9.75 -29.58 -39.41
C VAL A 479 -9.10 -30.80 -40.08
N GLY A 480 -9.45 -31.07 -41.34
CA GLY A 480 -8.89 -32.15 -42.13
C GLY A 480 -9.11 -31.95 -43.63
N SER A 481 -8.56 -32.84 -44.45
CA SER A 481 -8.69 -32.80 -45.92
C SER A 481 -10.08 -33.21 -46.43
N GLY A 482 -10.95 -33.72 -45.55
CA GLY A 482 -12.31 -34.16 -45.87
C GLY A 482 -13.25 -34.10 -44.67
N PRO A 483 -14.49 -34.62 -44.80
CA PRO A 483 -15.44 -34.67 -43.70
C PRO A 483 -14.91 -35.48 -42.50
N VAL A 484 -15.16 -34.97 -41.30
CA VAL A 484 -14.82 -35.61 -40.02
C VAL A 484 -16.11 -35.94 -39.29
N TYR A 485 -16.14 -37.06 -38.56
CA TYR A 485 -17.30 -37.46 -37.75
C TYR A 485 -17.38 -36.61 -36.49
N THR A 486 -18.55 -35.97 -36.24
CA THR A 486 -18.75 -35.03 -35.13
C THR A 486 -18.84 -35.67 -33.73
N ASN A 487 -18.81 -37.01 -33.65
CA ASN A 487 -18.80 -37.76 -32.39
C ASN A 487 -17.44 -38.42 -32.08
N ILE A 488 -16.42 -38.21 -32.91
CA ILE A 488 -15.08 -38.78 -32.71
C ILE A 488 -14.11 -37.66 -32.38
N PRO A 489 -13.41 -37.71 -31.24
CA PRO A 489 -12.35 -36.75 -30.93
C PRO A 489 -11.25 -36.77 -32.01
N THR A 490 -10.78 -35.60 -32.41
CA THR A 490 -9.69 -35.47 -33.38
C THR A 490 -8.69 -34.41 -32.96
N THR A 491 -7.51 -34.42 -33.55
CA THR A 491 -6.46 -33.43 -33.31
C THR A 491 -6.06 -32.77 -34.61
N THR A 492 -5.88 -31.46 -34.61
CA THR A 492 -5.36 -30.71 -35.76
C THR A 492 -4.34 -29.69 -35.28
N THR A 493 -3.63 -29.07 -36.21
CA THR A 493 -2.86 -27.86 -35.93
C THR A 493 -3.61 -26.61 -36.34
N PHE A 494 -3.36 -25.50 -35.65
CA PHE A 494 -3.92 -24.19 -35.97
C PHE A 494 -2.89 -23.08 -35.80
N SER A 495 -2.91 -22.12 -36.71
CA SER A 495 -2.12 -20.89 -36.63
C SER A 495 -2.93 -19.76 -37.23
N ALA A 496 -2.87 -18.57 -36.63
CA ALA A 496 -3.45 -17.36 -37.18
C ALA A 496 -2.57 -16.16 -36.86
N ASP A 497 -2.48 -15.21 -37.79
CA ASP A 497 -1.81 -13.94 -37.60
C ASP A 497 -2.82 -12.91 -37.10
N ALA A 498 -3.13 -13.00 -35.81
CA ALA A 498 -4.06 -12.11 -35.13
C ALA A 498 -3.31 -11.09 -34.25
N PRO A 499 -3.80 -9.85 -34.12
CA PRO A 499 -3.27 -8.87 -33.16
C PRO A 499 -3.26 -9.39 -31.72
N THR A 500 -2.59 -8.68 -30.82
CA THR A 500 -2.55 -9.04 -29.40
C THR A 500 -3.89 -8.81 -28.73
N GLY A 501 -4.40 -9.77 -27.97
CA GLY A 501 -5.73 -9.69 -27.37
C GLY A 501 -6.32 -11.05 -26.99
N ALA A 502 -7.57 -11.02 -26.52
CA ALA A 502 -8.34 -12.22 -26.23
C ALA A 502 -9.31 -12.52 -27.39
N TYR A 503 -9.33 -13.77 -27.80
CA TYR A 503 -10.10 -14.30 -28.93
C TYR A 503 -10.92 -15.50 -28.50
N VAL A 504 -11.91 -15.84 -29.32
CA VAL A 504 -12.63 -17.11 -29.26
C VAL A 504 -12.19 -17.95 -30.43
N LEU A 505 -11.69 -19.17 -30.16
CA LEU A 505 -11.46 -20.17 -31.19
C LEU A 505 -12.67 -21.11 -31.20
N ARG A 506 -13.38 -21.15 -32.33
CA ARG A 506 -14.60 -21.95 -32.52
C ARG A 506 -14.34 -23.09 -33.49
N LEU A 507 -14.99 -24.22 -33.23
CA LEU A 507 -15.13 -25.32 -34.17
C LEU A 507 -16.50 -25.20 -34.83
N VAL A 508 -16.52 -24.83 -36.11
CA VAL A 508 -17.75 -24.58 -36.88
C VAL A 508 -17.84 -25.45 -38.13
N ASP A 509 -19.04 -25.72 -38.63
CA ASP A 509 -19.24 -26.30 -39.96
C ASP A 509 -19.48 -25.24 -41.04
N ASN A 510 -19.79 -25.68 -42.26
CA ASN A 510 -20.14 -24.82 -43.39
C ASN A 510 -21.40 -23.97 -43.18
N TYR A 511 -22.23 -24.31 -42.20
CA TYR A 511 -23.47 -23.60 -41.85
C TYR A 511 -23.31 -22.73 -40.60
N ASN A 512 -22.07 -22.54 -40.12
CA ASN A 512 -21.74 -21.83 -38.88
C ASN A 512 -22.37 -22.44 -37.62
N ARG A 513 -22.71 -23.74 -37.61
CA ARG A 513 -23.07 -24.43 -36.37
C ARG A 513 -21.83 -24.59 -35.51
N ILE A 514 -21.87 -24.13 -34.26
CA ILE A 514 -20.76 -24.20 -33.31
C ILE A 514 -20.82 -25.55 -32.58
N TYR A 515 -19.75 -26.35 -32.70
CA TYR A 515 -19.63 -27.64 -32.03
C TYR A 515 -18.83 -27.59 -30.74
N ALA A 516 -17.83 -26.71 -30.66
CA ALA A 516 -17.01 -26.47 -29.48
C ALA A 516 -16.37 -25.08 -29.58
N ALA A 517 -16.04 -24.46 -28.45
CA ALA A 517 -15.35 -23.17 -28.43
C ALA A 517 -14.45 -23.04 -27.19
N THR A 518 -13.32 -22.35 -27.32
CA THR A 518 -12.42 -22.02 -26.22
C THR A 518 -11.95 -20.59 -26.33
N ARG A 519 -11.50 -20.01 -25.21
CA ARG A 519 -10.72 -18.78 -25.24
C ARG A 519 -9.31 -19.06 -25.73
N VAL A 520 -8.80 -18.14 -26.54
CA VAL A 520 -7.41 -18.08 -26.97
C VAL A 520 -6.85 -16.70 -26.62
N TRP A 521 -5.66 -16.66 -26.06
CA TRP A 521 -4.93 -15.43 -25.76
C TRP A 521 -3.78 -15.28 -26.73
N VAL A 522 -3.74 -14.15 -27.44
CA VAL A 522 -2.59 -13.75 -28.23
C VAL A 522 -1.76 -12.78 -27.39
N PRO A 523 -0.58 -13.22 -26.89
CA PRO A 523 0.13 -12.48 -25.88
C PRO A 523 0.72 -11.20 -26.46
N GLN A 524 0.73 -10.16 -25.64
CA GLN A 524 1.44 -8.95 -25.97
C GLN A 524 2.95 -9.21 -26.01
N LEU A 525 3.61 -8.70 -27.06
CA LEU A 525 5.06 -8.60 -27.08
C LEU A 525 5.47 -7.29 -26.41
N ASP A 526 6.16 -7.39 -25.29
CA ASP A 526 6.76 -6.27 -24.59
C ASP A 526 8.17 -6.03 -25.11
N VAL A 527 8.51 -4.74 -25.26
CA VAL A 527 9.83 -4.29 -25.67
C VAL A 527 10.47 -3.59 -24.49
N LEU A 528 11.38 -4.28 -23.80
CA LEU A 528 12.05 -3.75 -22.63
C LEU A 528 13.26 -2.92 -23.05
N GLY A 529 13.29 -1.67 -22.62
CA GLY A 529 14.37 -0.74 -22.87
C GLY A 529 15.56 -0.88 -21.91
N PRO A 530 16.57 0.00 -22.05
CA PRO A 530 17.74 0.07 -21.16
C PRO A 530 17.42 0.46 -19.71
N ASP A 531 16.21 0.95 -19.45
CA ASP A 531 15.67 1.35 -18.15
C ASP A 531 15.13 0.17 -17.33
N ALA A 532 14.86 -0.98 -17.96
CA ALA A 532 14.50 -2.23 -17.30
C ALA A 532 15.71 -2.90 -16.61
N ALA A 533 16.56 -2.11 -15.94
CA ALA A 533 17.86 -2.51 -15.40
C ALA A 533 17.78 -3.68 -14.41
N ALA A 534 16.63 -3.90 -13.76
CA ALA A 534 16.40 -5.06 -12.89
C ALA A 534 16.36 -6.38 -13.68
N VAL A 535 15.66 -6.40 -14.81
CA VAL A 535 15.56 -7.58 -15.70
C VAL A 535 16.91 -7.89 -16.34
N TRP A 536 17.64 -6.86 -16.76
CA TRP A 536 19.00 -7.02 -17.30
C TRP A 536 19.99 -7.50 -16.24
N ARG A 537 19.95 -6.97 -15.02
CA ARG A 537 20.79 -7.40 -13.90
C ARG A 537 20.55 -8.85 -13.48
N ALA A 538 19.30 -9.31 -13.48
CA ALA A 538 18.95 -10.71 -13.21
C ALA A 538 19.61 -11.68 -14.21
N ARG A 539 20.04 -11.19 -15.38
CA ARG A 539 20.76 -11.95 -16.40
C ARG A 539 22.27 -11.71 -16.42
N GLY A 540 22.81 -11.03 -15.41
CA GLY A 540 24.23 -10.69 -15.33
C GLY A 540 24.67 -9.62 -16.34
N LEU A 541 23.74 -8.84 -16.90
CA LEU A 541 24.04 -7.78 -17.85
C LEU A 541 23.87 -6.40 -17.18
N ASN A 542 24.96 -5.65 -17.05
CA ASN A 542 24.93 -4.27 -16.57
C ASN A 542 24.60 -3.32 -17.73
N TYR A 543 23.34 -2.96 -17.89
CA TYR A 543 22.89 -2.00 -18.90
C TYR A 543 21.99 -0.93 -18.27
N GLY A 544 22.30 0.34 -18.50
CA GLY A 544 21.53 1.48 -18.01
C GLY A 544 21.37 2.56 -19.08
N THR A 545 20.28 3.33 -19.03
CA THR A 545 19.93 4.37 -20.00
C THR A 545 21.02 5.40 -20.27
N SER A 546 21.72 5.87 -19.23
CA SER A 546 22.80 6.85 -19.38
C SER A 546 23.99 6.31 -20.21
N TYR A 547 24.29 5.01 -20.12
CA TYR A 547 25.34 4.38 -20.91
C TYR A 547 24.93 4.26 -22.39
N ALA A 548 23.64 4.00 -22.66
CA ALA A 548 23.11 3.87 -24.00
C ALA A 548 23.20 5.19 -24.80
N PHE A 549 22.81 6.32 -24.21
CA PHE A 549 22.91 7.63 -24.87
C PHE A 549 24.35 8.10 -25.07
N ALA A 550 25.26 7.79 -24.13
CA ALA A 550 26.68 8.13 -24.26
C ALA A 550 27.38 7.36 -25.40
N THR A 551 26.97 6.12 -25.66
CA THR A 551 27.57 5.27 -26.70
C THR A 551 26.79 5.28 -28.01
N GLY A 552 25.55 5.81 -28.01
CA GLY A 552 24.62 5.69 -29.12
C GLY A 552 24.17 4.26 -29.40
N GLN A 553 24.34 3.34 -28.44
CA GLN A 553 23.96 1.93 -28.57
C GLN A 553 22.79 1.61 -27.63
N PHE A 554 21.64 1.26 -28.19
CA PHE A 554 20.44 0.92 -27.45
C PHE A 554 20.16 -0.56 -27.60
N ARG A 555 20.09 -1.27 -26.49
CA ARG A 555 19.69 -2.68 -26.47
C ARG A 555 18.25 -2.79 -26.04
N PHE A 556 17.50 -3.61 -26.77
CA PHE A 556 16.11 -3.92 -26.49
C PHE A 556 15.96 -5.42 -26.34
N LEU A 557 15.13 -5.85 -25.38
CA LEU A 557 14.77 -7.25 -25.18
C LEU A 557 13.29 -7.41 -25.49
N PHE A 558 12.97 -8.40 -26.31
CA PHE A 558 11.60 -8.79 -26.61
C PHE A 558 11.17 -9.87 -25.63
N THR A 559 10.08 -9.60 -24.90
CA THR A 559 9.49 -10.56 -23.97
C THR A 559 8.02 -10.76 -24.27
N SER A 560 7.52 -11.95 -23.98
CA SER A 560 6.12 -12.32 -24.05
C SER A 560 5.80 -13.08 -22.77
N ASP A 561 4.86 -12.57 -21.97
CA ASP A 561 4.56 -13.07 -20.62
C ASP A 561 5.82 -13.19 -19.73
N GLY A 562 6.72 -12.20 -19.84
CA GLY A 562 7.98 -12.12 -19.08
C GLY A 562 9.11 -13.03 -19.57
N GLN A 563 8.86 -13.91 -20.56
CA GLN A 563 9.88 -14.79 -21.13
C GLN A 563 10.45 -14.20 -22.43
N PRO A 564 11.77 -14.33 -22.69
CA PRO A 564 12.37 -13.91 -23.96
C PRO A 564 11.73 -14.58 -25.14
N ARG A 565 11.55 -13.81 -26.20
CA ARG A 565 10.97 -14.33 -27.41
C ARG A 565 11.74 -13.89 -28.65
N PRO A 566 12.31 -14.83 -29.42
CA PRO A 566 12.91 -14.47 -30.70
C PRO A 566 11.82 -14.02 -31.67
N VAL A 567 11.99 -12.81 -32.22
CA VAL A 567 11.08 -12.28 -33.24
C VAL A 567 11.64 -12.55 -34.65
N PRO A 568 10.86 -13.06 -35.60
CA PRO A 568 11.33 -13.36 -36.96
C PRO A 568 11.84 -12.13 -37.71
N ALA A 569 11.13 -11.01 -37.59
CA ALA A 569 11.49 -9.74 -38.20
C ALA A 569 10.95 -8.57 -37.36
N VAL A 570 11.74 -7.50 -37.25
CA VAL A 570 11.34 -6.23 -36.63
C VAL A 570 12.09 -5.08 -37.28
N ASN A 571 11.37 -4.04 -37.68
CA ASN A 571 11.93 -2.78 -38.18
C ASN A 571 11.91 -1.76 -37.06
N VAL A 572 13.07 -1.21 -36.71
CA VAL A 572 13.20 -0.22 -35.64
C VAL A 572 13.52 1.14 -36.21
N THR A 573 12.70 2.14 -35.89
CA THR A 573 12.86 3.53 -36.32
C THR A 573 12.98 4.43 -35.11
N LEU A 574 13.99 5.31 -35.09
CA LEU A 574 14.17 6.29 -34.01
C LEU A 574 13.52 7.62 -34.40
N GLN A 575 12.60 8.12 -33.57
CA GLN A 575 12.04 9.47 -33.66
C GLN A 575 12.62 10.34 -32.54
N GLY A 576 13.37 11.37 -32.92
CA GLY A 576 13.99 12.29 -31.98
C GLY A 576 13.13 13.52 -31.67
N PRO A 577 13.56 14.39 -30.74
CA PRO A 577 12.84 15.62 -30.39
C PRO A 577 12.83 16.65 -31.54
N THR A 578 13.71 16.51 -32.52
CA THR A 578 13.73 17.29 -33.76
C THR A 578 13.82 16.36 -34.97
N PRO A 579 13.31 16.75 -36.16
CA PRO A 579 13.37 15.92 -37.36
C PRO A 579 14.80 15.51 -37.77
N SER A 580 15.80 16.34 -37.46
CA SER A 580 17.22 16.04 -37.70
C SER A 580 17.78 14.91 -36.83
N MET A 581 17.07 14.56 -35.75
CA MET A 581 17.40 13.48 -34.81
C MET A 581 16.62 12.19 -35.09
N ASN A 582 15.88 12.12 -36.20
CA ASN A 582 15.27 10.88 -36.65
C ASN A 582 16.35 9.94 -37.21
N GLY A 583 16.32 8.68 -36.79
CA GLY A 583 17.19 7.62 -37.31
C GLY A 583 16.56 6.92 -38.52
N ALA A 584 17.41 6.34 -39.36
CA ALA A 584 16.95 5.44 -40.42
C ALA A 584 16.40 4.14 -39.82
N ALA A 585 15.41 3.54 -40.48
CA ALA A 585 14.90 2.24 -40.09
C ALA A 585 16.00 1.17 -40.17
N GLN A 586 16.14 0.35 -39.13
CA GLN A 586 17.04 -0.81 -39.10
C GLN A 586 16.21 -2.09 -38.91
N SER A 587 16.43 -3.09 -39.75
CA SER A 587 15.75 -4.37 -39.69
C SER A 587 16.56 -5.40 -38.92
N PHE A 588 15.93 -6.10 -37.99
CA PHE A 588 16.49 -7.22 -37.23
C PHE A 588 15.60 -8.44 -37.42
N GLY A 589 16.14 -9.65 -37.25
CA GLY A 589 15.37 -10.88 -37.38
C GLY A 589 16.00 -12.09 -36.70
N GLY A 590 15.15 -13.00 -36.22
CA GLY A 590 15.52 -14.25 -35.56
C GLY A 590 16.17 -14.08 -34.18
N GLN A 591 16.01 -12.93 -33.52
CA GLN A 591 16.67 -12.61 -32.26
C GLN A 591 15.66 -12.17 -31.20
N ASP A 592 15.94 -12.51 -29.94
CA ASP A 592 15.14 -12.08 -28.77
C ASP A 592 15.63 -10.77 -28.17
N ASN A 593 16.83 -10.33 -28.55
CA ASN A 593 17.42 -9.06 -28.19
C ASN A 593 18.07 -8.43 -29.42
N ILE A 594 18.05 -7.11 -29.48
CA ILE A 594 18.63 -6.36 -30.60
C ILE A 594 19.47 -5.20 -30.08
N ALA A 595 20.48 -4.80 -30.86
CA ALA A 595 21.32 -3.66 -30.58
C ALA A 595 21.17 -2.62 -31.70
N TYR A 596 20.42 -1.56 -31.43
CA TYR A 596 20.24 -0.43 -32.32
C TYR A 596 21.36 0.59 -32.13
N ALA A 597 22.07 0.93 -33.21
CA ALA A 597 23.18 1.88 -33.17
C ALA A 597 22.82 3.18 -33.90
N PHE A 598 23.01 4.32 -33.22
CA PHE A 598 22.82 5.66 -33.76
C PHE A 598 24.07 6.52 -33.50
N LYS A 599 24.77 6.89 -34.58
CA LYS A 599 26.06 7.60 -34.55
C LYS A 599 25.89 9.12 -34.70
N ARG A 600 25.14 9.78 -33.82
CA ARG A 600 25.04 11.25 -33.75
C ARG A 600 24.96 11.71 -32.31
N ASP A 601 25.36 12.95 -32.08
CA ASP A 601 25.25 13.57 -30.75
C ASP A 601 23.79 13.79 -30.38
N PHE A 602 23.39 13.34 -29.20
CA PHE A 602 22.03 13.48 -28.69
C PHE A 602 21.83 14.88 -28.10
N VAL A 603 20.70 15.51 -28.43
CA VAL A 603 20.19 16.70 -27.72
C VAL A 603 19.20 16.28 -26.64
N ARG A 604 19.02 17.11 -25.61
CA ARG A 604 18.06 16.87 -24.54
C ARG A 604 16.64 16.73 -25.12
N GLY A 605 15.93 15.67 -24.73
CA GLY A 605 14.56 15.44 -25.16
C GLY A 605 14.10 13.99 -25.08
N ASN A 606 12.87 13.76 -25.54
CA ASN A 606 12.28 12.44 -25.67
C ASN A 606 12.71 11.81 -27.01
N TYR A 607 13.17 10.56 -26.95
CA TYR A 607 13.50 9.74 -28.11
C TYR A 607 12.59 8.53 -28.12
N THR A 608 11.75 8.41 -29.14
CA THR A 608 10.79 7.30 -29.27
C THR A 608 11.31 6.31 -30.30
N PHE A 609 11.56 5.09 -29.87
CA PHE A 609 11.89 3.96 -30.73
C PHE A 609 10.60 3.27 -31.13
N LEU A 610 10.30 3.25 -32.43
CA LEU A 610 9.16 2.56 -33.01
C LEU A 610 9.62 1.20 -33.54
N PHE A 611 9.06 0.13 -32.99
CA PHE A 611 9.29 -1.26 -33.38
C PHE A 611 8.09 -1.71 -34.19
N ASP A 612 8.27 -1.93 -35.49
CA ASP A 612 7.27 -2.45 -36.40
C ASP A 612 7.57 -3.92 -36.68
N PHE A 613 6.66 -4.81 -36.25
CA PHE A 613 6.78 -6.25 -36.43
C PHE A 613 6.01 -6.75 -37.67
N GLY A 614 5.47 -5.84 -38.48
CA GLY A 614 4.54 -6.14 -39.56
C GLY A 614 3.10 -6.35 -39.09
N HIS A 615 2.18 -6.54 -40.04
CA HIS A 615 0.76 -6.81 -39.78
C HIS A 615 0.09 -5.77 -38.86
N ASP A 616 0.39 -4.49 -39.06
CA ASP A 616 -0.10 -3.36 -38.27
C ASP A 616 0.23 -3.43 -36.76
N TYR A 617 1.12 -4.34 -36.35
CA TYR A 617 1.55 -4.47 -34.98
C TYR A 617 2.84 -3.69 -34.74
N SER A 618 2.73 -2.56 -34.04
CA SER A 618 3.87 -1.73 -33.65
C SER A 618 3.90 -1.46 -32.14
N ARG A 619 5.11 -1.27 -31.61
CA ARG A 619 5.35 -0.84 -30.23
C ARG A 619 6.27 0.36 -30.21
N SER A 620 6.10 1.20 -29.19
CA SER A 620 6.95 2.37 -28.99
C SER A 620 7.61 2.34 -27.62
N VAL A 621 8.91 2.57 -27.56
CA VAL A 621 9.65 2.77 -26.30
C VAL A 621 10.21 4.19 -26.31
N THR A 622 9.76 5.03 -25.37
CA THR A 622 10.26 6.40 -25.24
C THR A 622 11.30 6.49 -24.14
N LEU A 623 12.52 6.86 -24.53
CA LEU A 623 13.63 7.11 -23.62
C LEU A 623 13.86 8.62 -23.51
N TYR A 624 14.04 9.13 -22.29
CA TYR A 624 14.35 10.53 -22.06
C TYR A 624 15.85 10.74 -21.85
N TYR A 625 16.47 11.56 -22.71
CA TYR A 625 17.85 11.96 -22.52
C TYR A 625 17.93 13.22 -21.66
N TYR A 626 18.35 13.04 -20.41
CA TYR A 626 18.61 14.16 -19.49
C TYR A 626 20.11 14.41 -19.37
N VAL A 627 20.58 15.48 -19.99
CA VAL A 627 21.87 16.08 -19.62
C VAL A 627 21.63 16.85 -18.33
N ARG A 628 22.19 16.38 -17.21
CA ARG A 628 22.27 17.21 -16.00
C ARG A 628 23.09 18.44 -16.38
N PRO A 629 22.52 19.66 -16.38
CA PRO A 629 23.34 20.85 -16.53
C PRO A 629 24.41 20.81 -15.44
N GLN A 630 25.63 21.17 -15.79
CA GLN A 630 26.70 21.19 -14.80
C GLN A 630 26.30 22.14 -13.66
N LEU A 631 26.77 21.88 -12.43
CA LEU A 631 26.43 22.71 -11.26
C LEU A 631 26.65 24.22 -11.50
N TRP A 632 27.59 24.57 -12.37
CA TRP A 632 27.98 25.94 -12.74
C TRP A 632 27.06 26.60 -13.78
N GLU A 633 26.26 25.82 -14.51
CA GLU A 633 25.30 26.30 -15.52
C GLU A 633 23.93 26.62 -14.89
N ARG A 634 23.74 26.21 -13.63
CA ARG A 634 22.54 26.46 -12.84
C ARG A 634 22.60 27.83 -12.20
N GLY A 635 21.90 28.80 -12.79
CA GLY A 635 21.85 30.19 -12.30
C GLY A 635 21.39 30.32 -10.84
N ASP A 636 20.56 29.41 -10.35
CA ASP A 636 20.14 29.31 -8.95
C ASP A 636 21.28 28.88 -8.01
N VAL A 637 22.12 27.92 -8.43
CA VAL A 637 23.28 27.46 -7.66
C VAL A 637 24.37 28.53 -7.63
N VAL A 638 24.63 29.18 -8.77
CA VAL A 638 25.56 30.31 -8.85
C VAL A 638 25.06 31.47 -7.97
N GLY A 639 23.75 31.75 -7.99
CA GLY A 639 23.12 32.76 -7.14
C GLY A 639 23.24 32.44 -5.64
N LEU A 640 22.95 31.21 -5.23
CA LEU A 640 23.11 30.75 -3.85
C LEU A 640 24.56 30.79 -3.39
N GLY A 641 25.50 30.40 -4.27
CA GLY A 641 26.94 30.50 -3.99
C GLY A 641 27.38 31.95 -3.76
N ALA A 642 26.88 32.89 -4.57
CA ALA A 642 27.15 34.32 -4.39
C ALA A 642 26.56 34.86 -3.07
N VAL A 643 25.33 34.49 -2.72
CA VAL A 643 24.70 34.87 -1.44
C VAL A 643 25.48 34.31 -0.25
N ALA A 644 25.89 33.04 -0.31
CA ALA A 644 26.70 32.42 0.74
C ALA A 644 28.05 33.13 0.90
N ALA A 645 28.70 33.51 -0.20
CA ALA A 645 29.94 34.29 -0.18
C ALA A 645 29.75 35.69 0.45
N ILE A 646 28.63 36.36 0.16
CA ILE A 646 28.28 37.67 0.76
C ILE A 646 28.06 37.53 2.26
N ILE A 647 27.28 36.53 2.70
CA ILE A 647 27.03 36.27 4.13
C ILE A 647 28.34 35.94 4.85
N PHE A 648 29.20 35.12 4.23
CA PHE A 648 30.50 34.79 4.78
C PHE A 648 31.40 36.02 4.88
N ALA A 649 31.44 36.88 3.86
CA ALA A 649 32.21 38.12 3.87
C ALA A 649 31.71 39.10 4.95
N LEU A 650 30.38 39.25 5.10
CA LEU A 650 29.75 40.04 6.16
C LEU A 650 30.05 39.47 7.55
N GLY A 651 29.91 38.15 7.74
CA GLY A 651 30.22 37.47 8.99
C GLY A 651 31.69 37.59 9.36
N PHE A 652 32.60 37.42 8.39
CA PHE A 652 34.03 37.59 8.58
C PHE A 652 34.36 39.04 8.96
N TYR A 653 33.79 40.04 8.28
CA TYR A 653 34.01 41.45 8.56
C TYR A 653 33.50 41.85 9.95
N VAL A 654 32.30 41.40 10.34
CA VAL A 654 31.73 41.63 11.68
C VAL A 654 32.56 40.93 12.76
N SER A 655 33.10 39.73 12.50
CA SER A 655 33.99 39.04 13.44
C SER A 655 35.29 39.81 13.69
N LYS A 656 35.83 40.45 12.65
CA LYS A 656 37.11 41.17 12.71
C LYS A 656 36.99 42.55 13.37
N VAL A 657 35.82 43.19 13.25
CA VAL A 657 35.52 44.51 13.86
C VAL A 657 35.19 44.39 15.37
N ARG A 658 34.89 43.18 15.88
CA ARG A 658 34.54 42.95 17.29
C ARG A 658 35.67 42.53 18.21
N THR A 659 36.90 42.37 17.73
CA THR A 659 38.03 42.14 18.61
C THR A 659 38.60 43.46 19.12
N ASP A 660 37.87 44.12 20.03
CA ASP A 660 38.55 44.81 21.12
C ASP A 660 39.37 43.73 21.82
N LYS A 661 40.69 43.80 21.67
CA LYS A 661 41.60 42.97 22.46
C LYS A 661 41.46 43.42 23.90
N LEU A 662 40.46 42.88 24.60
CA LEU A 662 40.50 42.74 26.03
C LEU A 662 41.74 41.91 26.32
N LEU A 663 42.83 42.59 26.67
CA LEU A 663 44.00 41.99 27.29
C LEU A 663 43.60 41.53 28.69
N TYR A 664 42.77 40.51 28.75
CA TYR A 664 42.80 39.60 29.88
C TYR A 664 44.05 38.76 29.67
N SER A 665 45.13 39.07 30.40
CA SER A 665 46.06 38.02 30.74
C SER A 665 45.30 37.10 31.68
N LEU A 666 44.75 36.01 31.12
CA LEU A 666 44.43 34.85 31.93
C LEU A 666 45.80 34.38 32.43
N ASP A 667 46.12 34.69 33.68
CA ASP A 667 47.15 33.95 34.39
C ASP A 667 46.60 32.54 34.49
N ILE A 668 46.89 31.71 33.47
CA ILE A 668 46.64 30.28 33.50
C ILE A 668 47.69 29.78 34.47
N PRO A 669 47.36 29.44 35.72
CA PRO A 669 48.32 28.74 36.55
C PRO A 669 48.76 27.52 35.75
N ASP A 670 50.08 27.27 35.65
CA ASP A 670 50.61 26.08 34.99
C ASP A 670 49.78 24.89 35.49
N PHE A 671 48.89 24.38 34.63
CA PHE A 671 48.13 23.20 34.97
C PHE A 671 49.21 22.14 35.15
N PRO A 672 49.33 21.52 36.34
CA PRO A 672 50.31 20.45 36.51
C PRO A 672 50.08 19.47 35.35
N PRO A 673 51.15 19.01 34.66
CA PRO A 673 51.02 18.22 33.44
C PRO A 673 49.98 17.14 33.71
N GLN A 674 48.93 17.12 32.88
CA GLN A 674 47.85 16.15 33.05
C GLN A 674 48.51 14.79 33.17
N SER A 675 48.46 14.20 34.35
CA SER A 675 48.99 12.86 34.55
C SER A 675 48.01 11.94 33.83
N VAL A 676 48.29 11.70 32.55
CA VAL A 676 47.55 10.76 31.72
C VAL A 676 47.81 9.38 32.32
N LEU A 677 46.96 8.98 33.26
CA LEU A 677 47.03 7.66 33.86
C LEU A 677 46.55 6.66 32.81
N LYS A 678 47.50 6.04 32.10
CA LYS A 678 47.23 5.00 31.10
C LYS A 678 46.78 3.74 31.84
N VAL A 679 45.48 3.48 31.84
CA VAL A 679 44.92 2.23 32.35
C VAL A 679 44.98 1.18 31.24
N LYS A 680 45.75 0.10 31.44
CA LYS A 680 45.81 -1.03 30.51
C LYS A 680 44.60 -1.93 30.76
N LEU A 681 43.75 -2.13 29.75
CA LEU A 681 42.60 -3.03 29.80
C LEU A 681 42.84 -4.19 28.83
N THR A 682 42.68 -5.41 29.33
CA THR A 682 42.77 -6.63 28.51
C THR A 682 41.39 -6.95 27.89
N PRO A 683 41.32 -7.58 26.70
CA PRO A 683 40.03 -8.00 26.09
C PRO A 683 39.18 -8.84 27.03
N ARG A 684 39.81 -9.72 27.81
CA ARG A 684 39.11 -10.58 28.77
C ARG A 684 38.40 -9.77 29.85
N GLN A 685 38.98 -8.65 30.30
CA GLN A 685 38.32 -7.75 31.25
C GLN A 685 37.11 -7.05 30.62
N VAL A 686 37.22 -6.62 29.35
CA VAL A 686 36.12 -5.97 28.65
C VAL A 686 35.00 -6.96 28.32
N LEU A 687 35.33 -8.17 27.84
CA LEU A 687 34.34 -9.23 27.60
C LEU A 687 33.70 -9.71 28.91
N GLY A 688 34.46 -9.82 29.99
CA GLY A 688 33.93 -10.12 31.32
C GLY A 688 32.96 -9.05 31.83
N LEU A 689 33.07 -7.81 31.35
CA LEU A 689 32.13 -6.75 31.68
C LEU A 689 30.74 -7.00 31.08
N PHE A 690 30.66 -7.54 29.85
CA PHE A 690 29.38 -7.91 29.24
C PHE A 690 28.63 -8.94 30.09
N GLU A 691 29.35 -9.95 30.59
CA GLU A 691 28.82 -11.00 31.47
C GLU A 691 28.38 -10.43 32.83
N GLN A 692 29.19 -9.56 33.41
CA GLN A 692 28.88 -8.93 34.68
C GLN A 692 27.61 -8.08 34.56
N ILE A 693 27.51 -7.25 33.51
CA ILE A 693 26.33 -6.41 33.28
C ILE A 693 25.08 -7.27 33.04
N ASN A 694 25.18 -8.32 32.23
CA ASN A 694 24.04 -9.24 32.00
C ASN A 694 23.59 -9.88 33.31
N ARG A 695 24.54 -10.35 34.13
CA ARG A 695 24.23 -10.89 35.46
C ARG A 695 23.55 -9.86 36.36
N ASP A 696 24.05 -8.62 36.38
CA ASP A 696 23.50 -7.54 37.20
C ASP A 696 22.06 -7.20 36.82
N TYR A 697 21.73 -7.27 35.52
CA TYR A 697 20.38 -7.05 35.02
C TYR A 697 19.50 -8.33 35.01
N ALA A 698 20.02 -9.47 35.47
CA ALA A 698 19.40 -10.78 35.34
C ALA A 698 18.97 -11.09 33.88
N TRP A 699 19.84 -10.74 32.93
CA TRP A 699 19.69 -11.04 31.52
C TRP A 699 20.55 -12.23 31.13
N GLU A 700 19.99 -13.07 30.27
CA GLU A 700 20.67 -14.24 29.71
C GLU A 700 21.19 -13.85 28.33
N ARG A 701 22.49 -13.50 28.25
CA ARG A 701 23.23 -13.22 27.00
C ARG A 701 22.56 -12.19 26.07
N MET A 702 22.05 -11.10 26.64
CA MET A 702 21.39 -10.03 25.90
C MET A 702 22.38 -8.94 25.46
N PRO A 703 22.28 -8.45 24.20
CA PRO A 703 23.09 -7.33 23.71
C PRO A 703 22.93 -6.07 24.56
N LEU A 704 23.99 -5.27 24.65
CA LEU A 704 24.08 -4.11 25.53
C LEU A 704 24.31 -2.81 24.74
N LYS A 705 23.73 -1.71 25.21
CA LYS A 705 24.01 -0.37 24.69
C LYS A 705 25.39 0.09 25.12
N ALA A 706 26.01 0.97 24.32
CA ALA A 706 27.26 1.62 24.69
C ALA A 706 27.17 2.33 26.05
N GLU A 707 26.02 2.93 26.38
CA GLU A 707 25.81 3.59 27.68
C GLU A 707 25.84 2.61 28.87
N GLU A 708 25.30 1.40 28.69
CA GLU A 708 25.29 0.34 29.71
C GLU A 708 26.72 -0.16 29.96
N LEU A 709 27.49 -0.33 28.88
CA LEU A 709 28.91 -0.67 28.95
C LEU A 709 29.72 0.44 29.64
N ARG A 710 29.48 1.71 29.29
CA ARG A 710 30.10 2.88 29.93
C ARG A 710 29.85 2.88 31.44
N ASN A 711 28.63 2.57 31.86
CA ASN A 711 28.27 2.48 33.27
C ASN A 711 28.91 1.26 33.94
N GLY A 712 29.01 0.14 33.23
CA GLY A 712 29.72 -1.05 33.69
C GLY A 712 31.21 -0.81 33.95
N PHE A 713 31.88 0.00 33.12
CA PHE A 713 33.29 0.34 33.32
C PHE A 713 33.56 1.00 34.68
N ARG A 714 32.55 1.67 35.28
CA ARG A 714 32.66 2.23 36.63
C ARG A 714 32.87 1.16 37.71
N LYS A 715 32.51 -0.09 37.44
CA LYS A 715 32.73 -1.23 38.34
C LYS A 715 34.12 -1.86 38.17
N VAL A 716 34.83 -1.53 37.10
CA VAL A 716 36.21 -1.98 36.88
C VAL A 716 37.14 -1.08 37.67
N ASN A 717 37.82 -1.67 38.66
CA ASN A 717 38.79 -0.95 39.49
C ASN A 717 40.21 -1.16 38.94
N SER A 718 40.94 -0.07 38.75
CA SER A 718 42.38 -0.09 38.43
C SER A 718 43.12 0.72 39.48
N GLY A 719 43.97 0.07 40.28
CA GLY A 719 44.66 0.73 41.41
C GLY A 719 43.69 1.24 42.48
N GLY A 720 42.63 0.48 42.77
CA GLY A 720 41.63 0.82 43.79
C GLY A 720 40.65 1.94 43.43
N LYS A 721 40.72 2.50 42.21
CA LYS A 721 39.81 3.55 41.74
C LYS A 721 38.96 3.06 40.55
N PRO A 722 37.68 3.47 40.47
CA PRO A 722 36.80 3.11 39.37
C PRO A 722 37.22 3.79 38.06
N VAL A 723 37.23 3.03 36.97
CA VAL A 723 37.54 3.53 35.63
C VAL A 723 36.34 4.30 35.09
N MET A 724 36.53 5.58 34.75
CA MET A 724 35.51 6.37 34.06
C MET A 724 35.96 6.54 32.61
N ILE A 725 35.18 6.02 31.68
CA ILE A 725 35.45 6.08 30.25
C ILE A 725 34.51 7.09 29.57
N GLY A 726 35.04 7.91 28.69
CA GLY A 726 34.26 8.80 27.82
C GLY A 726 33.80 8.07 26.55
N ASP A 727 32.78 8.60 25.88
CA ASP A 727 32.11 7.94 24.75
C ASP A 727 33.05 7.62 23.59
N TYR A 728 33.91 8.57 23.22
CA TYR A 728 34.93 8.37 22.18
C TYR A 728 35.87 7.20 22.47
N ASN A 729 36.31 7.09 23.72
CA ASN A 729 37.25 6.05 24.13
C ASN A 729 36.59 4.67 24.23
N LEU A 730 35.32 4.63 24.65
CA LEU A 730 34.54 3.40 24.67
C LEU A 730 34.31 2.89 23.25
N GLN A 731 33.86 3.77 22.34
CA GLN A 731 33.64 3.43 20.94
C GLN A 731 34.91 2.83 20.34
N ARG A 732 36.07 3.47 20.55
CA ARG A 732 37.34 2.97 20.05
C ARG A 732 37.70 1.57 20.58
N ILE A 733 37.41 1.27 21.85
CA ILE A 733 37.60 -0.07 22.41
C ILE A 733 36.68 -1.09 21.72
N LEU A 734 35.41 -0.73 21.55
CA LEU A 734 34.41 -1.62 20.93
C LEU A 734 34.70 -1.88 19.46
N ASP A 735 35.08 -0.85 18.70
CA ASP A 735 35.52 -0.97 17.30
C ASP A 735 36.71 -1.91 17.19
N THR A 736 37.70 -1.78 18.07
CA THR A 736 38.89 -2.64 18.06
C THR A 736 38.53 -4.10 18.40
N LEU A 737 37.58 -4.33 19.31
CA LEU A 737 37.09 -5.69 19.59
C LEU A 737 36.25 -6.25 18.44
N HIS A 738 35.55 -5.39 17.69
CA HIS A 738 34.75 -5.76 16.53
C HIS A 738 35.60 -6.12 15.33
N GLU A 739 36.64 -5.34 15.03
CA GLU A 739 37.65 -5.67 14.01
C GLU A 739 38.30 -7.04 14.27
N ARG A 740 38.48 -7.39 15.55
CA ARG A 740 39.00 -8.70 15.99
C ARG A 740 37.95 -9.81 16.03
N LYS A 741 36.69 -9.52 15.67
CA LYS A 741 35.55 -10.46 15.70
C LYS A 741 35.31 -11.07 17.09
N LEU A 742 35.64 -10.32 18.15
CA LEU A 742 35.35 -10.71 19.53
C LEU A 742 33.96 -10.22 19.97
N VAL A 743 33.53 -9.07 19.43
CA VAL A 743 32.17 -8.55 19.61
C VAL A 743 31.51 -8.26 18.26
N VAL A 744 30.19 -8.31 18.22
CA VAL A 744 29.36 -7.92 17.07
C VAL A 744 28.52 -6.73 17.48
N GLU A 745 28.40 -5.75 16.58
CA GLU A 745 27.49 -4.62 16.70
C GLU A 745 26.32 -4.83 15.75
N GLU A 746 25.11 -4.57 16.23
CA GLU A 746 23.90 -4.58 15.42
C GLU A 746 22.85 -3.67 16.08
N LEU A 747 22.23 -2.77 15.31
CA LEU A 747 21.22 -1.81 15.80
C LEU A 747 21.71 -0.92 16.97
N GLY A 748 23.01 -0.61 17.03
CA GLY A 748 23.61 0.15 18.14
C GLY A 748 23.81 -0.66 19.43
N TYR A 749 23.53 -1.96 19.39
CA TYR A 749 23.76 -2.89 20.50
C TYR A 749 25.01 -3.73 20.24
N TRP A 750 25.78 -3.96 21.30
CA TRP A 750 27.03 -4.70 21.27
C TRP A 750 26.86 -6.02 22.01
N MET A 751 27.44 -7.10 21.48
CA MET A 751 27.44 -8.40 22.15
C MET A 751 28.73 -9.19 21.88
N PRO A 752 29.22 -10.01 22.83
CA PRO A 752 30.28 -10.98 22.58
C PRO A 752 29.88 -12.02 21.53
N THR A 753 30.81 -12.35 20.63
CA THR A 753 30.56 -13.29 19.53
C THR A 753 30.33 -14.73 20.01
N ASN A 754 30.85 -15.10 21.19
CA ASN A 754 30.60 -16.42 21.80
C ASN A 754 29.13 -16.61 22.22
N TRP A 755 28.40 -15.54 22.56
CA TRP A 755 26.99 -15.65 22.93
C TRP A 755 26.10 -16.17 21.80
N LEU A 756 26.44 -15.90 20.54
CA LEU A 756 25.71 -16.43 19.39
C LEU A 756 25.80 -17.96 19.31
N ARG A 757 26.97 -18.52 19.68
CA ARG A 757 27.20 -19.97 19.71
C ARG A 757 26.54 -20.62 20.93
N GLU A 758 26.66 -19.99 22.09
CA GLU A 758 26.16 -20.54 23.35
C GLU A 758 24.62 -20.48 23.44
N SER A 759 24.00 -19.40 22.95
CA SER A 759 22.53 -19.25 22.96
C SER A 759 21.80 -20.28 22.09
N GLY A 760 22.50 -20.89 21.12
CA GLY A 760 21.96 -22.00 20.31
C GLY A 760 22.03 -23.38 20.99
N ASN A 761 22.86 -23.55 22.02
CA ASN A 761 23.03 -24.83 22.71
C ASN A 761 22.06 -25.02 23.88
N GLU A 762 21.64 -23.94 24.55
CA GLU A 762 20.69 -24.00 25.68
C GLU A 762 19.26 -24.41 25.26
N THR A 763 18.89 -24.20 24.00
CA THR A 763 17.56 -24.57 23.48
C THR A 763 17.37 -26.08 23.31
N LYS A 764 18.41 -26.90 23.51
CA LYS A 764 18.35 -28.37 23.40
C LYS A 764 17.83 -29.07 24.67
N GLY A 765 17.61 -28.34 25.78
CA GLY A 765 17.23 -28.91 27.08
C GLY A 765 15.74 -29.07 27.36
N GLY A 766 14.84 -28.65 26.45
CA GLY A 766 13.40 -28.69 26.69
C GLY A 766 12.60 -28.98 25.43
N ALA A 767 11.92 -30.14 25.42
CA ALA A 767 10.99 -30.65 24.41
C ALA A 767 11.58 -30.97 23.02
N GLU A 768 11.49 -32.26 22.67
CA GLU A 768 11.79 -32.83 21.36
C GLU A 768 10.91 -32.19 20.27
N GLY A 769 11.45 -31.20 19.54
CA GLY A 769 10.73 -30.58 18.43
C GLY A 769 11.62 -29.62 17.64
N ALA A 770 12.23 -30.13 16.57
CA ALA A 770 12.99 -29.43 15.53
C ALA A 770 14.22 -28.62 16.00
N ALA A 771 15.39 -28.95 15.45
CA ALA A 771 16.64 -28.22 15.67
C ALA A 771 16.55 -26.78 15.11
N ALA A 772 16.00 -25.85 15.88
CA ALA A 772 15.91 -24.46 15.50
C ALA A 772 17.32 -23.86 15.37
N ALA A 773 17.58 -23.17 14.25
CA ALA A 773 18.85 -22.51 14.02
C ALA A 773 19.21 -21.56 15.19
N PRO A 774 20.51 -21.47 15.56
CA PRO A 774 20.97 -20.59 16.63
C PRO A 774 20.55 -19.14 16.34
N PRO A 775 20.19 -18.36 17.38
CA PRO A 775 19.80 -16.98 17.19
C PRO A 775 20.99 -16.17 16.65
N THR A 776 20.74 -15.47 15.55
CA THR A 776 21.60 -14.48 14.92
C THR A 776 21.74 -13.23 15.81
N ALA A 777 22.80 -12.44 15.56
CA ALA A 777 23.01 -11.17 16.25
C ALA A 777 21.84 -10.20 16.03
N ARG A 778 21.31 -10.17 14.81
CA ARG A 778 20.14 -9.37 14.43
C ARG A 778 18.90 -9.71 15.24
N ARG A 779 18.49 -10.97 15.32
CA ARG A 779 17.34 -11.39 16.14
C ARG A 779 17.49 -10.99 17.61
N LEU A 780 18.67 -11.15 18.19
CA LEU A 780 18.92 -10.76 19.60
C LEU A 780 18.87 -9.25 19.79
N ALA A 781 19.42 -8.46 18.86
CA ALA A 781 19.36 -7.00 18.91
C ALA A 781 17.92 -6.47 18.74
N MET A 782 17.16 -7.02 17.80
CA MET A 782 15.73 -6.69 17.62
C MET A 782 14.92 -7.05 18.87
N PHE A 783 15.13 -8.25 19.44
CA PHE A 783 14.47 -8.65 20.68
C PHE A 783 14.83 -7.73 21.85
N ARG A 784 16.09 -7.32 21.96
CA ARG A 784 16.54 -6.36 22.98
C ARG A 784 15.85 -5.01 22.82
N SER A 785 15.74 -4.50 21.59
CA SER A 785 15.02 -3.27 21.28
C SER A 785 13.54 -3.38 21.66
N LEU A 786 12.87 -4.47 21.28
CA LEU A 786 11.48 -4.75 21.68
C LEU A 786 11.33 -4.79 23.20
N ARG A 787 12.26 -5.43 23.91
CA ARG A 787 12.26 -5.50 25.36
C ARG A 787 12.36 -4.12 26.00
N ASP A 788 13.31 -3.28 25.57
CA ASP A 788 13.47 -1.92 26.09
C ASP A 788 12.17 -1.12 25.92
N LEU A 789 11.56 -1.25 24.75
CA LEU A 789 10.31 -0.61 24.40
C LEU A 789 9.13 -1.15 25.23
N PHE A 790 9.00 -2.46 25.39
CA PHE A 790 7.96 -3.07 26.22
C PHE A 790 8.12 -2.74 27.70
N VAL A 791 9.35 -2.69 28.23
CA VAL A 791 9.62 -2.26 29.61
C VAL A 791 9.23 -0.78 29.79
N THR A 792 9.64 0.09 28.86
CA THR A 792 9.29 1.51 28.88
C THR A 792 7.77 1.71 28.86
N HIS A 793 7.06 0.87 28.12
CA HIS A 793 5.60 0.88 28.03
C HIS A 793 4.92 -0.12 28.97
N ALA A 794 5.58 -0.68 29.98
CA ALA A 794 4.97 -1.64 30.92
C ALA A 794 4.10 -2.75 30.26
N VAL A 795 4.51 -3.23 29.09
CA VAL A 795 3.86 -4.33 28.36
C VAL A 795 4.38 -5.65 28.89
N ARG A 796 3.50 -6.62 29.12
CA ARG A 796 3.91 -7.98 29.52
C ARG A 796 4.31 -8.75 28.27
N PHE A 797 5.47 -9.41 28.28
CA PHE A 797 5.97 -10.18 27.13
C PHE A 797 6.73 -11.43 27.57
N SER A 798 6.80 -12.43 26.70
CA SER A 798 7.51 -13.69 26.94
C SER A 798 9.02 -13.57 26.71
N LYS A 799 9.81 -14.53 27.20
CA LYS A 799 11.19 -14.73 26.74
C LYS A 799 11.21 -15.03 25.22
N LEU A 800 12.33 -14.74 24.57
CA LEU A 800 12.55 -15.06 23.16
C LEU A 800 12.37 -16.58 22.94
N ARG A 801 11.52 -16.96 21.98
CA ARG A 801 11.16 -18.35 21.64
C ARG A 801 10.62 -19.18 22.82
N ALA A 802 9.95 -18.54 23.79
CA ALA A 802 9.23 -19.26 24.83
C ALA A 802 8.06 -20.11 24.28
N LEU A 803 7.58 -19.79 23.07
CA LEU A 803 6.52 -20.51 22.36
C LEU A 803 7.04 -20.94 20.99
N PRO A 804 6.64 -22.14 20.49
CA PRO A 804 7.07 -22.62 19.18
C PRO A 804 6.44 -21.83 18.02
N SER A 805 5.28 -21.22 18.25
CA SER A 805 4.51 -20.54 17.21
C SER A 805 4.92 -19.09 16.94
N CYS A 806 5.73 -18.45 17.80
CA CYS A 806 6.15 -17.05 17.62
C CYS A 806 7.50 -16.77 18.29
N ASP A 807 8.18 -15.70 17.91
CA ASP A 807 9.44 -15.31 18.58
C ASP A 807 9.18 -14.64 19.93
N VAL A 808 8.13 -13.81 20.04
CA VAL A 808 7.72 -13.15 21.29
C VAL A 808 6.20 -13.08 21.37
N LYS A 809 5.62 -13.49 22.50
CA LYS A 809 4.22 -13.22 22.82
C LYS A 809 4.14 -12.00 23.72
N ALA A 810 3.33 -11.01 23.36
CA ALA A 810 3.08 -9.82 24.16
C ALA A 810 1.59 -9.71 24.52
N ILE A 811 1.30 -9.13 25.67
CA ILE A 811 -0.07 -8.84 26.12
C ILE A 811 -0.19 -7.32 26.28
N ILE A 812 -1.02 -6.71 25.44
CA ILE A 812 -1.26 -5.26 25.43
C ILE A 812 -2.76 -5.06 25.68
N GLY A 813 -3.09 -4.48 26.84
CA GLY A 813 -4.46 -4.49 27.36
C GLY A 813 -4.87 -5.92 27.72
N SER A 814 -6.01 -6.38 27.20
CA SER A 814 -6.48 -7.77 27.32
C SER A 814 -6.16 -8.64 26.09
N ALA A 815 -5.58 -8.06 25.04
CA ALA A 815 -5.33 -8.76 23.78
C ALA A 815 -3.93 -9.37 23.72
N GLU A 816 -3.84 -10.56 23.12
CA GLU A 816 -2.60 -11.27 22.88
C GLU A 816 -2.04 -10.96 21.49
N TYR A 817 -0.75 -10.67 21.43
CA TYR A 817 -0.01 -10.34 20.23
C TYR A 817 1.15 -11.32 20.03
N TYR A 818 1.26 -11.85 18.81
CA TYR A 818 2.25 -12.85 18.41
C TYR A 818 3.26 -12.19 17.46
N LEU A 819 4.47 -11.93 17.94
CA LEU A 819 5.50 -11.21 17.20
C LEU A 819 6.48 -12.20 16.54
N HIS A 820 6.79 -11.93 15.27
CA HIS A 820 7.78 -12.64 14.47
C HIS A 820 8.84 -11.65 14.01
N LEU A 821 10.11 -11.94 14.28
CA LEU A 821 11.25 -11.10 13.93
C LEU A 821 11.77 -11.50 12.56
N TYR A 822 11.68 -10.61 11.58
CA TYR A 822 12.10 -10.86 10.20
C TYR A 822 13.61 -10.78 10.03
N GLU A 823 14.19 -11.77 9.35
CA GLU A 823 15.64 -11.85 9.11
C GLU A 823 15.99 -12.17 7.66
N GLY A 824 15.09 -11.90 6.72
CA GLY A 824 15.26 -12.26 5.30
C GLY A 824 14.82 -13.69 4.97
N ASP A 825 14.19 -14.41 5.90
CA ASP A 825 13.71 -15.77 5.73
C ASP A 825 12.24 -15.83 5.32
N GLN A 826 11.94 -16.54 4.23
CA GLN A 826 10.55 -16.74 3.76
C GLN A 826 9.74 -17.68 4.68
N GLU A 827 10.40 -18.47 5.53
CA GLU A 827 9.74 -19.33 6.54
C GLU A 827 8.91 -18.54 7.54
N ILE A 828 9.21 -17.25 7.72
CA ILE A 828 8.43 -16.36 8.58
C ILE A 828 6.96 -16.29 8.16
N ILE A 829 6.68 -16.41 6.86
CA ILE A 829 5.32 -16.35 6.30
C ILE A 829 4.48 -17.50 6.89
N VAL A 830 5.03 -18.72 6.87
CA VAL A 830 4.34 -19.91 7.38
C VAL A 830 4.13 -19.81 8.88
N ARG A 831 5.14 -19.34 9.64
CA ARG A 831 5.01 -19.14 11.09
C ARG A 831 3.97 -18.09 11.43
N ALA A 832 3.97 -16.94 10.73
CA ALA A 832 3.01 -15.87 10.94
C ALA A 832 1.58 -16.30 10.60
N LEU A 833 1.39 -17.15 9.58
CA LEU A 833 0.09 -17.74 9.27
C LEU A 833 -0.37 -18.68 10.39
N SER A 834 0.53 -19.46 10.99
CA SER A 834 0.18 -20.38 12.08
C SER A 834 -0.28 -19.69 13.37
N SER A 835 0.19 -18.47 13.62
CA SER A 835 -0.20 -17.66 14.78
C SER A 835 -1.36 -16.71 14.51
N ALA A 836 -1.69 -16.45 13.23
CA ALA A 836 -2.78 -15.55 12.82
C ALA A 836 -4.18 -16.01 13.29
N ASP A 837 -4.37 -17.30 13.56
CA ASP A 837 -5.63 -17.83 14.11
C ASP A 837 -5.71 -17.74 15.65
N ALA A 838 -4.57 -17.62 16.34
CA ALA A 838 -4.51 -17.54 17.80
C ALA A 838 -4.66 -16.10 18.33
N GLY A 839 -4.33 -15.09 17.53
CA GLY A 839 -4.47 -13.69 17.91
C GLY A 839 -3.87 -12.72 16.88
N SER A 840 -3.64 -11.48 17.30
CA SER A 840 -3.07 -10.45 16.41
C SER A 840 -1.59 -10.74 16.17
N THR A 841 -1.21 -10.93 14.92
CA THR A 841 0.15 -11.32 14.56
C THR A 841 0.92 -10.14 13.98
N TRP A 842 2.12 -9.88 14.47
CA TRP A 842 2.98 -8.80 13.99
C TRP A 842 4.26 -9.38 13.41
N ILE A 843 4.58 -9.00 12.18
CA ILE A 843 5.90 -9.22 11.59
C ILE A 843 6.68 -7.94 11.79
N VAL A 844 7.76 -8.03 12.56
CA VAL A 844 8.59 -6.91 12.97
C VAL A 844 9.84 -6.86 12.11
N PHE A 845 10.03 -5.72 11.44
CA PHE A 845 11.15 -5.43 10.55
C PHE A 845 12.17 -4.53 11.24
N LYS A 846 13.44 -4.67 10.84
CA LYS A 846 14.53 -3.82 11.33
C LYS A 846 14.27 -2.35 10.99
N ASP A 847 13.99 -2.09 9.73
CA ASP A 847 13.80 -0.78 9.12
C ASP A 847 12.74 -0.85 8.00
N ALA A 848 12.48 0.29 7.35
CA ALA A 848 11.48 0.41 6.29
C ALA A 848 11.91 -0.30 4.99
N ASP A 849 13.20 -0.33 4.71
CA ASP A 849 13.75 -0.94 3.50
C ASP A 849 13.51 -2.46 3.52
N GLU A 850 13.78 -3.13 4.66
CA GLU A 850 13.49 -4.56 4.81
C GLU A 850 11.99 -4.89 4.72
N ARG A 851 11.12 -3.98 5.18
CA ARG A 851 9.67 -4.12 5.03
C ARG A 851 9.27 -4.03 3.56
N GLU A 852 9.79 -3.07 2.81
CA GLU A 852 9.50 -2.90 1.38
C GLU A 852 10.02 -4.11 0.57
N ASP A 853 11.22 -4.59 0.86
CA ASP A 853 11.76 -5.81 0.25
C ASP A 853 10.86 -7.02 0.54
N PHE A 854 10.39 -7.18 1.77
CA PHE A 854 9.47 -8.26 2.13
C PHE A 854 8.12 -8.11 1.42
N GLU A 855 7.53 -6.92 1.39
CA GLU A 855 6.28 -6.64 0.66
C GLU A 855 6.42 -6.95 -0.83
N SER A 856 7.56 -6.61 -1.43
CA SER A 856 7.85 -6.94 -2.82
C SER A 856 7.87 -8.46 -3.06
N SER A 857 8.39 -9.23 -2.10
CA SER A 857 8.41 -10.70 -2.16
C SER A 857 7.02 -11.32 -2.07
N LEU A 858 6.05 -10.60 -1.47
CA LEU A 858 4.67 -11.06 -1.39
C LEU A 858 3.97 -11.06 -2.76
N HIS A 859 4.50 -10.38 -3.79
CA HIS A 859 3.95 -10.42 -5.17
C HIS A 859 4.02 -11.79 -5.84
N SER A 860 4.70 -12.76 -5.24
CA SER A 860 4.68 -14.15 -5.67
C SER A 860 3.26 -14.75 -5.69
N ALA A 861 2.99 -15.59 -6.69
CA ALA A 861 1.74 -16.36 -6.83
C ALA A 861 1.70 -17.62 -5.95
N ALA A 862 2.73 -17.86 -5.12
CA ALA A 862 2.74 -19.00 -4.20
C ALA A 862 1.63 -18.89 -3.14
N ALA A 863 1.10 -20.05 -2.71
CA ALA A 863 -0.05 -20.12 -1.82
C ALA A 863 0.17 -19.43 -0.45
N ALA A 864 1.36 -19.56 0.13
CA ALA A 864 1.67 -18.98 1.44
C ALA A 864 1.74 -17.42 1.41
N PRO A 865 2.47 -16.78 0.48
CA PRO A 865 2.39 -15.32 0.29
C PRO A 865 0.97 -14.80 0.01
N LEU A 866 0.18 -15.52 -0.79
CA LEU A 866 -1.21 -15.15 -1.07
C LEU A 866 -2.07 -15.22 0.20
N ALA A 867 -1.95 -16.29 0.98
CA ALA A 867 -2.64 -16.43 2.25
C ALA A 867 -2.23 -15.31 3.23
N LEU A 868 -0.95 -14.96 3.30
CA LEU A 868 -0.47 -13.88 4.16
C LEU A 868 -1.03 -12.53 3.72
N LYS A 869 -1.08 -12.24 2.41
CA LYS A 869 -1.73 -11.04 1.86
C LYS A 869 -3.19 -10.93 2.29
N LEU A 870 -3.94 -12.03 2.26
CA LEU A 870 -5.32 -12.07 2.74
C LEU A 870 -5.39 -11.77 4.25
N GLN A 871 -4.48 -12.32 5.06
CA GLN A 871 -4.44 -12.03 6.49
C GLN A 871 -4.01 -10.59 6.82
N ILE A 872 -3.14 -10.00 6.01
CA ILE A 872 -2.76 -8.58 6.08
C ILE A 872 -3.97 -7.70 5.72
N ALA A 873 -4.68 -7.99 4.63
CA ALA A 873 -5.89 -7.27 4.22
C ALA A 873 -6.98 -7.35 5.30
N ASN A 874 -7.13 -8.50 5.95
CA ASN A 874 -8.04 -8.72 7.07
C ASN A 874 -7.56 -8.12 8.41
N ARG A 875 -6.39 -7.45 8.43
CA ARG A 875 -5.76 -6.84 9.61
C ARG A 875 -5.45 -7.83 10.75
N ARG A 876 -5.41 -9.14 10.47
CA ARG A 876 -4.97 -10.17 11.43
C ARG A 876 -3.46 -10.22 11.54
N VAL A 877 -2.76 -9.97 10.43
CA VAL A 877 -1.31 -9.78 10.38
C VAL A 877 -1.00 -8.31 10.13
N ARG A 878 -0.04 -7.74 10.86
CA ARG A 878 0.50 -6.39 10.61
C ARG A 878 1.99 -6.43 10.36
N LEU A 879 2.43 -5.67 9.36
CA LEU A 879 3.83 -5.44 9.05
C LEU A 879 4.25 -4.13 9.74
N ILE A 880 5.21 -4.19 10.66
CA ILE A 880 5.57 -3.04 11.51
C ILE A 880 7.09 -2.97 11.61
N THR A 881 7.67 -1.77 11.49
CA THR A 881 9.10 -1.56 11.74
C THR A 881 9.36 -1.28 13.22
N LEU A 882 10.60 -1.47 13.69
CA LEU A 882 11.00 -1.12 15.06
C LEU A 882 10.73 0.36 15.39
N ASP A 883 10.87 1.27 14.42
CA ASP A 883 10.64 2.71 14.59
C ASP A 883 9.16 3.10 14.68
N GLU A 884 8.27 2.34 14.05
CA GLU A 884 6.82 2.58 14.07
C GLU A 884 6.16 2.05 15.36
N LEU A 885 6.77 1.04 15.97
CA LEU A 885 6.23 0.32 17.12
C LEU A 885 5.94 1.21 18.36
N PRO A 886 6.77 2.19 18.76
CA PRO A 886 6.47 3.08 19.87
C PRO A 886 5.18 3.89 19.66
N GLY A 887 4.96 4.37 18.42
CA GLY A 887 3.73 5.10 18.06
C GLY A 887 2.51 4.20 18.15
N LEU A 888 2.63 2.97 17.66
CA LEU A 888 1.58 1.97 17.73
C LEU A 888 1.22 1.61 19.17
N LEU A 889 2.20 1.34 20.04
CA LEU A 889 1.95 1.02 21.44
C LEU A 889 1.25 2.15 22.20
N LYS A 890 1.60 3.41 21.90
CA LYS A 890 0.89 4.56 22.47
C LYS A 890 -0.58 4.57 22.04
N SER A 891 -0.87 4.30 20.76
CA SER A 891 -2.24 4.26 20.25
C SER A 891 -3.08 3.13 20.84
N LEU A 892 -2.47 1.97 21.13
CA LEU A 892 -3.15 0.80 21.69
C LEU A 892 -3.42 0.91 23.19
N LYS A 893 -2.67 1.76 23.91
CA LYS A 893 -2.86 2.01 25.34
C LYS A 893 -3.95 3.02 25.68
N VAL A 894 -4.41 3.80 24.69
CA VAL A 894 -5.42 4.86 24.88
C VAL A 894 -6.86 4.32 24.74
N ARG A 895 -7.03 3.00 24.69
CA ARG A 895 -8.34 2.33 24.63
C ARG A 895 -8.65 1.57 25.91
#